data_AF-A0A514WNQ9-F1
#
_entry.id   AF-A0A514WNQ9-F1
#
_cell.length_a   1.000
_cell.length_b   1.000
_cell.length_c   1.000
_cell.angle_alpha   90.00
_cell.angle_beta   90.00
_cell.angle_gamma   90.00
#
_symmetry.space_group_name_H-M   'P 1'
#
loop_
_entity.id
_entity.type
_entity.pdbx_description
1 polymer ?
#
loop_
_entity_poly.entity_id
_entity_poly.type
_entity_poly.pdbx_seq_one_letter_code
_entity_poly.pdbx_strand_id
1 'polypeptide(L)'
;MNAGTAGFFSEVSRQLGAGNVGRLEARGREIRYMAQGSGWRYETLLQKEPETIEWIDSFRPGETLWDIGANVGIYSVYAGVRGTRVHAFEPHFANYYQLCINIGLNGLQDRVTPLCLALTDRKAIAAMNLASVDFGTSMSSFGEALDFRGNPYAPAFRQGMVGQDIDSLIGEFGMAVPNHVKIDVDGIELPIVRGAAQMLAREEVKSVSIELIETDAAQVDEVTEILAAAGLQFQHKKQNAAFATPQTRDVLNYLFRRDAPATSVPVNWDPSPADVDVVVDVDAVVAGIVGRIAEAPIDAVPSENIYLEEVFPADLYAQIVARLPADDVLDPIVHPDAVAADGRITRRLLDLTEATLGRIAPQDRAFWQAMTQICTHPALAAALVDKFGKTLRARFGEELPELVAVPLLYRDFPGYRIGIHPDAASKIATLQFYLPADESQRHLGTRFHTRTPKGFADYKTNDFKPNAAYSFVRSEESWHSVGELGPQERARNTLALTFYIKGQEYRSEPDMMMGTPVAGPASAPAPLAASIAEVPLAAAPTVPDAEDYVRINRRLRDVAARFARHEDVARLIPPGSAAVALDASSAFSRHVLDQGQAGYLFTVGWSECEGEGARDEIACYKQALLDLDPYRERNSLVRMGFADALEMFDPETLDFIHVDACLHESGAAAETLLADWFARLRPGCIFAGNGYGPERPDIVAAIDALVAANGLELHRIDAGAGGPTPRYSGWFVLKPE
;
A
#
# COMPACT_ATOMS: atom_id res chain seq x y z
N MET A 1 30.06 -1.86 -4.14
CA MET A 1 29.00 -2.85 -4.43
C MET A 1 28.76 -3.65 -3.16
N ASN A 2 27.54 -3.66 -2.64
CA ASN A 2 27.18 -4.43 -1.45
C ASN A 2 27.16 -5.94 -1.77
N ALA A 3 27.35 -6.79 -0.76
CA ALA A 3 27.36 -8.24 -0.91
C ALA A 3 26.04 -8.80 -1.51
N GLY A 4 24.90 -8.14 -1.24
CA GLY A 4 23.60 -8.51 -1.82
C GLY A 4 23.48 -8.21 -3.32
N THR A 5 24.10 -7.13 -3.80
CA THR A 5 24.09 -6.80 -5.24
C THR A 5 24.93 -7.80 -6.03
N ALA A 6 26.08 -8.24 -5.50
CA ALA A 6 26.90 -9.27 -6.15
C ALA A 6 26.15 -10.61 -6.33
N GLY A 7 25.29 -10.99 -5.38
CA GLY A 7 24.45 -12.19 -5.47
C GLY A 7 23.38 -12.12 -6.56
N PHE A 8 22.65 -11.00 -6.66
CA PHE A 8 21.68 -10.76 -7.74
C PHE A 8 22.35 -10.77 -9.12
N PHE A 9 23.52 -10.14 -9.25
CA PHE A 9 24.28 -10.14 -10.51
C PHE A 9 24.77 -11.54 -10.91
N SER A 10 25.23 -12.34 -9.96
CA SER A 10 25.59 -13.75 -10.17
C SER A 10 24.40 -14.54 -10.68
N GLU A 11 23.22 -14.35 -10.07
CA GLU A 11 21.98 -15.04 -10.41
C GLU A 11 21.46 -14.63 -11.80
N VAL A 12 21.42 -13.33 -12.10
CA VAL A 12 21.01 -12.79 -13.41
C VAL A 12 21.99 -13.22 -14.51
N SER A 13 23.31 -13.13 -14.27
CA SER A 13 24.32 -13.56 -15.26
C SER A 13 24.29 -15.08 -15.51
N ARG A 14 23.91 -15.87 -14.48
CA ARG A 14 23.71 -17.31 -14.58
C ARG A 14 22.44 -17.66 -15.35
N GLN A 15 21.35 -16.93 -15.14
CA GLN A 15 20.07 -17.11 -15.84
C GLN A 15 20.12 -16.63 -17.30
N LEU A 16 20.87 -15.57 -17.61
CA LEU A 16 20.98 -14.99 -18.96
C LEU A 16 22.03 -15.66 -19.86
N GLY A 17 22.81 -16.59 -19.31
CA GLY A 17 23.99 -17.17 -19.97
C GLY A 17 25.14 -16.15 -20.02
N ALA A 18 26.34 -16.56 -19.58
CA ALA A 18 27.48 -15.68 -19.32
C ALA A 18 28.10 -14.92 -20.54
N GLY A 19 27.40 -14.81 -21.67
CA GLY A 19 27.87 -14.18 -22.91
C GLY A 19 27.02 -13.04 -23.47
N ASN A 20 25.86 -12.70 -22.89
CA ASN A 20 24.88 -11.79 -23.51
C ASN A 20 24.87 -10.35 -22.94
N VAL A 21 26.02 -9.80 -22.51
CA VAL A 21 26.11 -8.41 -22.02
C VAL A 21 27.05 -7.58 -22.89
N GLY A 22 26.49 -6.56 -23.55
CA GLY A 22 27.23 -5.52 -24.25
C GLY A 22 27.75 -4.45 -23.30
N ARG A 23 28.87 -3.81 -23.66
CA ARG A 23 29.51 -2.76 -22.87
C ARG A 23 29.74 -1.53 -23.73
N LEU A 24 29.40 -0.38 -23.18
CA LEU A 24 29.63 0.92 -23.79
C LEU A 24 30.41 1.79 -22.80
N GLU A 25 31.56 2.29 -23.21
CA GLU A 25 32.28 3.31 -22.47
C GLU A 25 31.73 4.69 -22.85
N ALA A 26 31.15 5.41 -21.90
CA ALA A 26 30.65 6.75 -22.12
C ALA A 26 31.05 7.67 -20.96
N ARG A 27 31.67 8.81 -21.29
CA ARG A 27 32.12 9.84 -20.32
C ARG A 27 32.93 9.26 -19.13
N GLY A 28 33.77 8.25 -19.41
CA GLY A 28 34.63 7.61 -18.41
C GLY A 28 33.91 6.65 -17.46
N ARG A 29 32.71 6.19 -17.82
CA ARG A 29 31.95 5.17 -17.11
C ARG A 29 31.61 4.01 -18.05
N GLU A 30 31.85 2.79 -17.58
CA GLU A 30 31.38 1.58 -18.25
C GLU A 30 29.87 1.44 -18.02
N ILE A 31 29.10 1.36 -19.10
CA ILE A 31 27.66 1.11 -19.08
C ILE A 31 27.41 -0.27 -19.68
N ARG A 32 26.58 -1.08 -19.03
CA ARG A 32 26.29 -2.46 -19.42
C ARG A 32 24.86 -2.60 -19.89
N TYR A 33 24.66 -3.30 -21.00
CA TYR A 33 23.33 -3.58 -21.54
C TYR A 33 23.22 -5.06 -21.89
N MET A 34 22.03 -5.63 -21.76
CA MET A 34 21.71 -6.93 -22.31
C MET A 34 21.83 -6.87 -23.84
N ALA A 35 22.66 -7.72 -24.43
CA ALA A 35 22.99 -7.72 -25.84
C ALA A 35 21.90 -8.33 -26.73
N GLN A 36 21.07 -9.21 -26.16
CA GLN A 36 20.06 -9.96 -26.91
C GLN A 36 18.97 -9.04 -27.47
N GLY A 37 18.74 -9.11 -28.79
CA GLY A 37 17.66 -8.42 -29.51
C GLY A 37 17.87 -6.92 -29.73
N SER A 38 18.44 -6.19 -28.76
CA SER A 38 18.57 -4.73 -28.79
C SER A 38 20.00 -4.21 -28.94
N GLY A 39 20.96 -5.08 -29.31
CA GLY A 39 22.39 -4.79 -29.49
C GLY A 39 22.71 -3.43 -30.09
N TRP A 40 22.17 -3.24 -31.30
CA TRP A 40 22.37 -2.05 -32.12
C TRP A 40 21.97 -0.73 -31.42
N ARG A 41 20.96 -0.73 -30.55
CA ARG A 41 20.47 0.48 -29.87
C ARG A 41 21.49 1.08 -28.91
N TYR A 42 22.20 0.25 -28.14
CA TYR A 42 23.24 0.78 -27.25
C TYR A 42 24.58 0.99 -27.97
N GLU A 43 24.90 0.19 -29.01
CA GLU A 43 26.09 0.40 -29.84
C GLU A 43 26.07 1.77 -30.53
N THR A 44 24.88 2.24 -30.90
CA THR A 44 24.68 3.52 -31.59
C THR A 44 24.24 4.66 -30.66
N LEU A 45 24.13 4.44 -29.34
CA LEU A 45 23.57 5.40 -28.37
C LEU A 45 24.17 6.81 -28.50
N LEU A 46 25.50 6.91 -28.60
CA LEU A 46 26.21 8.20 -28.66
C LEU A 46 26.20 8.85 -30.06
N GLN A 47 25.72 8.13 -31.07
CA GLN A 47 25.76 8.55 -32.48
C GLN A 47 24.37 8.81 -33.06
N LYS A 48 23.36 8.03 -32.67
CA LYS A 48 22.02 8.08 -33.27
C LYS A 48 21.32 9.40 -32.96
N GLU A 49 21.34 9.83 -31.69
CA GLU A 49 20.69 11.05 -31.21
C GLU A 49 21.63 11.81 -30.26
N PRO A 50 22.73 12.39 -30.79
CA PRO A 50 23.71 13.11 -29.99
C PRO A 50 23.09 14.31 -29.25
N GLU A 51 22.04 14.92 -29.80
CA GLU A 51 21.29 16.00 -29.16
C GLU A 51 20.61 15.56 -27.86
N THR A 52 20.09 14.34 -27.80
CA THR A 52 19.46 13.77 -26.61
C THR A 52 20.51 13.53 -25.53
N ILE A 53 21.70 13.07 -25.93
CA ILE A 53 22.84 12.90 -25.02
C ILE A 53 23.35 14.25 -24.50
N GLU A 54 23.51 15.25 -25.38
CA GLU A 54 23.88 16.62 -24.98
C GLU A 54 22.86 17.23 -24.02
N TRP A 55 21.57 16.98 -24.25
CA TRP A 55 20.50 17.43 -23.37
C TRP A 55 20.59 16.78 -21.98
N ILE A 56 20.71 15.45 -21.90
CA ILE A 56 20.89 14.73 -20.62
C ILE A 56 22.18 15.18 -19.92
N ASP A 57 23.26 15.40 -20.67
CA ASP A 57 24.54 15.85 -20.14
C ASP A 57 24.45 17.24 -19.48
N SER A 58 23.42 18.03 -19.81
CA SER A 58 23.19 19.38 -19.29
C SER A 58 22.40 19.43 -17.98
N PHE A 59 21.86 18.30 -17.50
CA PHE A 59 21.11 18.26 -16.24
C PHE A 59 22.00 18.54 -15.04
N ARG A 60 21.47 19.29 -14.08
CA ARG A 60 22.13 19.64 -12.83
C ARG A 60 21.96 18.49 -11.82
N PRO A 61 22.91 18.34 -10.88
CA PRO A 61 22.75 17.41 -9.77
C PRO A 61 21.41 17.61 -9.04
N GLY A 62 20.74 16.51 -8.71
CA GLY A 62 19.44 16.52 -8.03
C GLY A 62 18.23 16.63 -8.94
N GLU A 63 18.40 16.98 -10.22
CA GLU A 63 17.29 17.05 -11.18
C GLU A 63 16.78 15.67 -11.58
N THR A 64 15.50 15.63 -11.97
CA THR A 64 14.76 14.41 -12.29
C THR A 64 14.34 14.37 -13.76
N LEU A 65 14.37 13.17 -14.35
CA LEU A 65 13.92 12.87 -15.70
C LEU A 65 12.72 11.93 -15.66
N TRP A 66 11.68 12.23 -16.43
CA TRP A 66 10.69 11.23 -16.84
C TRP A 66 10.99 10.81 -18.28
N ASP A 67 11.22 9.52 -18.49
CA ASP A 67 11.50 8.91 -19.80
C ASP A 67 10.26 8.11 -20.24
N ILE A 68 9.44 8.71 -21.09
CA ILE A 68 8.15 8.17 -21.53
C ILE A 68 8.34 7.48 -22.87
N GLY A 69 8.12 6.16 -22.90
CA GLY A 69 8.56 5.29 -23.98
C GLY A 69 10.02 4.87 -23.82
N ALA A 70 10.40 4.51 -22.58
CA ALA A 70 11.79 4.21 -22.24
C ALA A 70 12.39 3.03 -23.01
N ASN A 71 11.55 2.19 -23.64
CA ASN A 71 11.95 1.01 -24.39
C ASN A 71 12.87 0.12 -23.53
N VAL A 72 14.01 -0.31 -24.05
CA VAL A 72 15.00 -1.10 -23.29
C VAL A 72 15.85 -0.26 -22.34
N GLY A 73 15.55 1.03 -22.17
CA GLY A 73 16.15 1.90 -21.17
C GLY A 73 17.49 2.52 -21.52
N ILE A 74 17.86 2.66 -22.79
CA ILE A 74 19.19 3.18 -23.17
C ILE A 74 19.44 4.61 -22.64
N TYR A 75 18.43 5.49 -22.67
CA TYR A 75 18.54 6.86 -22.15
C TYR A 75 18.33 6.91 -20.64
N SER A 76 17.35 6.15 -20.12
CA SER A 76 17.13 5.99 -18.68
C SER A 76 18.39 5.53 -17.94
N VAL A 77 19.07 4.49 -18.44
CA VAL A 77 20.32 3.99 -17.86
C VAL A 77 21.44 5.01 -18.01
N TYR A 78 21.58 5.65 -19.18
CA TYR A 78 22.59 6.69 -19.39
C TYR A 78 22.44 7.85 -18.39
N ALA A 79 21.22 8.37 -18.24
CA ALA A 79 20.89 9.43 -17.28
C ALA A 79 21.13 8.98 -15.83
N GLY A 80 20.74 7.75 -15.46
CA GLY A 80 20.98 7.17 -14.14
C GLY A 80 22.47 7.02 -13.82
N VAL A 81 23.27 6.54 -14.79
CA VAL A 81 24.74 6.50 -14.69
C VAL A 81 25.29 7.90 -14.49
N ARG A 82 24.72 8.94 -15.10
CA ARG A 82 25.13 10.34 -14.89
C ARG A 82 24.74 10.90 -13.51
N GLY A 83 23.88 10.21 -12.77
CA GLY A 83 23.43 10.61 -11.43
C GLY A 83 22.05 11.26 -11.39
N THR A 84 21.36 11.31 -12.53
CA THR A 84 19.98 11.79 -12.63
C THR A 84 19.03 10.75 -12.06
N ARG A 85 18.00 11.17 -11.32
CA ARG A 85 16.89 10.29 -10.96
C ARG A 85 15.93 10.17 -12.13
N VAL A 86 15.52 8.95 -12.47
CA VAL A 86 14.71 8.68 -13.66
C VAL A 86 13.47 7.87 -13.30
N HIS A 87 12.31 8.30 -13.76
CA HIS A 87 11.11 7.45 -13.86
C HIS A 87 10.95 7.03 -15.32
N ALA A 88 11.07 5.73 -15.57
CA ALA A 88 11.12 5.16 -16.92
C ALA A 88 9.81 4.41 -17.21
N PHE A 89 8.98 4.95 -18.09
CA PHE A 89 7.67 4.39 -18.43
C PHE A 89 7.78 3.55 -19.70
N GLU A 90 7.55 2.25 -19.59
CA GLU A 90 7.56 1.31 -20.71
C GLU A 90 6.48 0.23 -20.55
N PRO A 91 5.38 0.28 -21.31
CA PRO A 91 4.27 -0.68 -21.18
C PRO A 91 4.51 -2.02 -21.89
N HIS A 92 5.39 -2.10 -22.89
CA HIS A 92 5.64 -3.34 -23.64
C HIS A 92 6.40 -4.35 -22.76
N PHE A 93 5.76 -5.48 -22.42
CA PHE A 93 6.31 -6.41 -21.41
C PHE A 93 7.75 -6.88 -21.70
N ALA A 94 8.09 -7.20 -22.96
CA ALA A 94 9.45 -7.63 -23.32
C ALA A 94 10.49 -6.49 -23.16
N ASN A 95 10.16 -5.27 -23.59
CA ASN A 95 11.04 -4.11 -23.41
C ASN A 95 11.18 -3.77 -21.93
N TYR A 96 10.08 -3.80 -21.16
CA TYR A 96 10.07 -3.58 -19.71
C TYR A 96 10.95 -4.60 -18.97
N TYR A 97 10.89 -5.88 -19.34
CA TYR A 97 11.79 -6.90 -18.82
C TYR A 97 13.25 -6.52 -19.05
N GLN A 98 13.60 -6.14 -20.28
CA GLN A 98 14.98 -5.78 -20.61
C GLN A 98 15.43 -4.47 -19.93
N LEU A 99 14.56 -3.48 -19.79
CA LEU A 99 14.77 -2.27 -19.00
C LEU A 99 15.17 -2.61 -17.56
N CYS A 100 14.39 -3.47 -16.88
CA CYS A 100 14.68 -3.92 -15.52
C CYS A 100 16.06 -4.60 -15.42
N ILE A 101 16.40 -5.47 -16.38
CA ILE A 101 17.72 -6.11 -16.44
C ILE A 101 18.83 -5.07 -16.61
N ASN A 102 18.67 -4.11 -17.54
CA ASN A 102 19.67 -3.08 -17.81
C ASN A 102 19.88 -2.16 -16.59
N ILE A 103 18.83 -1.81 -15.85
CA ILE A 103 18.93 -1.07 -14.58
C ILE A 103 19.74 -1.90 -13.57
N GLY A 104 19.41 -3.18 -13.43
CA GLY A 104 20.10 -4.13 -12.57
C GLY A 104 21.59 -4.23 -12.90
N LEU A 105 21.95 -4.40 -14.18
CA LEU A 105 23.32 -4.55 -14.68
C LEU A 105 24.24 -3.35 -14.37
N ASN A 106 23.66 -2.18 -14.13
CA ASN A 106 24.38 -0.95 -13.78
C ASN A 106 24.24 -0.56 -12.31
N GLY A 107 23.51 -1.35 -11.50
CA GLY A 107 23.28 -1.07 -10.08
C GLY A 107 22.49 0.22 -9.86
N LEU A 108 21.57 0.56 -10.76
CA LEU A 108 20.85 1.84 -10.79
C LEU A 108 19.47 1.79 -10.12
N GLN A 109 19.19 0.76 -9.33
CA GLN A 109 17.86 0.48 -8.78
C GLN A 109 17.38 1.56 -7.80
N ASP A 110 18.30 2.30 -7.18
CA ASP A 110 17.98 3.46 -6.31
C ASP A 110 17.83 4.78 -7.10
N ARG A 111 18.04 4.76 -8.42
CA ARG A 111 18.08 5.96 -9.28
C ARG A 111 17.14 5.90 -10.48
N VAL A 112 16.90 4.73 -11.04
CA VAL A 112 16.02 4.54 -12.19
C VAL A 112 14.87 3.63 -11.75
N THR A 113 13.68 4.19 -11.67
CA THR A 113 12.44 3.49 -11.32
C THR A 113 11.71 3.10 -12.61
N PRO A 114 11.70 1.81 -12.99
CA PRO A 114 10.94 1.35 -14.15
C PRO A 114 9.46 1.19 -13.78
N LEU A 115 8.56 1.64 -14.67
CA LEU A 115 7.11 1.57 -14.51
C LEU A 115 6.48 0.94 -15.76
N CYS A 116 5.84 -0.23 -15.60
CA CYS A 116 5.14 -0.93 -16.68
C CYS A 116 3.73 -0.34 -16.84
N LEU A 117 3.67 0.86 -17.42
CA LEU A 117 2.45 1.66 -17.51
C LEU A 117 2.43 2.44 -18.84
N ALA A 118 1.25 2.55 -19.45
CA ALA A 118 1.04 3.45 -20.58
C ALA A 118 0.58 4.83 -20.10
N LEU A 119 1.14 5.90 -20.65
CA LEU A 119 0.68 7.27 -20.41
C LEU A 119 -0.18 7.75 -21.58
N THR A 120 -1.24 8.49 -21.29
CA THR A 120 -2.22 8.99 -22.28
C THR A 120 -2.97 10.22 -21.73
N ASP A 121 -4.11 10.60 -22.30
CA ASP A 121 -4.91 11.77 -21.89
C ASP A 121 -5.99 11.47 -20.84
N ARG A 122 -6.16 10.20 -20.47
CA ARG A 122 -7.17 9.75 -19.50
C ARG A 122 -6.86 8.38 -18.92
N LYS A 123 -7.46 8.06 -17.78
CA LYS A 123 -7.46 6.69 -17.25
C LYS A 123 -8.21 5.71 -18.15
N ALA A 124 -7.59 4.59 -18.46
CA ALA A 124 -8.21 3.52 -19.24
C ALA A 124 -7.61 2.16 -18.93
N ILE A 125 -8.36 1.10 -19.15
CA ILE A 125 -7.81 -0.25 -19.35
C ILE A 125 -8.01 -0.56 -20.83
N ALA A 126 -6.91 -0.78 -21.56
CA ALA A 126 -6.95 -1.04 -22.99
C ALA A 126 -5.85 -2.02 -23.41
N ALA A 127 -5.82 -2.37 -24.70
CA ALA A 127 -4.76 -3.19 -25.25
C ALA A 127 -3.51 -2.33 -25.55
N MET A 128 -2.35 -2.79 -25.10
CA MET A 128 -1.07 -2.45 -25.70
C MET A 128 -0.84 -3.40 -26.88
N ASN A 129 -0.94 -2.87 -28.10
CA ASN A 129 -0.82 -3.61 -29.36
C ASN A 129 0.67 -3.68 -29.73
N LEU A 130 1.25 -4.88 -29.74
CA LEU A 130 2.69 -5.06 -29.96
C LEU A 130 2.96 -5.45 -31.41
N ALA A 131 3.89 -4.75 -32.08
CA ALA A 131 4.31 -5.10 -33.44
C ALA A 131 5.13 -6.40 -33.49
N SER A 132 5.92 -6.67 -32.45
CA SER A 132 6.62 -7.94 -32.20
C SER A 132 6.72 -8.16 -30.69
N VAL A 133 7.06 -9.38 -30.27
CA VAL A 133 7.45 -9.69 -28.88
C VAL A 133 8.96 -9.68 -28.69
N ASP A 134 9.72 -9.37 -29.74
CA ASP A 134 11.18 -9.27 -29.70
C ASP A 134 11.63 -8.06 -28.86
N PHE A 135 12.75 -8.23 -28.16
CA PHE A 135 13.38 -7.18 -27.37
C PHE A 135 13.80 -5.97 -28.22
N GLY A 136 13.52 -4.75 -27.75
CA GLY A 136 13.89 -3.51 -28.41
C GLY A 136 13.00 -3.12 -29.57
N THR A 137 11.86 -3.79 -29.75
CA THR A 137 10.87 -3.49 -30.78
C THR A 137 10.23 -2.12 -30.55
N SER A 138 9.98 -1.38 -31.63
CA SER A 138 9.20 -0.13 -31.71
C SER A 138 7.91 -0.36 -32.52
N MET A 139 7.14 0.68 -32.81
CA MET A 139 5.84 0.63 -33.50
C MET A 139 4.75 -0.10 -32.70
N SER A 140 4.76 0.04 -31.37
CA SER A 140 3.72 -0.54 -30.51
C SER A 140 2.86 0.56 -29.91
N SER A 141 1.53 0.39 -29.94
CA SER A 141 0.59 1.45 -29.58
C SER A 141 -0.42 1.04 -28.51
N PHE A 142 -0.72 1.97 -27.61
CA PHE A 142 -1.73 1.81 -26.56
C PHE A 142 -3.12 2.24 -27.07
N GLY A 143 -4.12 1.38 -26.89
CA GLY A 143 -5.48 1.62 -27.36
C GLY A 143 -5.71 1.06 -28.76
N GLU A 144 -5.71 1.93 -29.76
CA GLU A 144 -5.96 1.56 -31.16
C GLU A 144 -4.71 0.95 -31.81
N ALA A 145 -4.89 -0.04 -32.69
CA ALA A 145 -3.80 -0.70 -33.40
C ALA A 145 -3.36 0.10 -34.64
N LEU A 146 -2.87 1.31 -34.40
CA LEU A 146 -2.32 2.21 -35.41
C LEU A 146 -0.80 2.32 -35.26
N ASP A 147 -0.08 2.41 -36.37
CA ASP A 147 1.34 2.73 -36.37
C ASP A 147 1.57 4.22 -36.03
N PHE A 148 2.83 4.63 -35.91
CA PHE A 148 3.20 6.02 -35.60
C PHE A 148 2.68 7.04 -36.62
N ARG A 149 2.23 6.62 -37.81
CA ARG A 149 1.61 7.48 -38.85
C ARG A 149 0.09 7.36 -38.90
N GLY A 150 -0.54 6.68 -37.95
CA GLY A 150 -1.97 6.48 -37.91
C GLY A 150 -2.51 5.42 -38.88
N ASN A 151 -1.64 4.60 -39.50
CA ASN A 151 -2.11 3.52 -40.36
C ASN A 151 -2.45 2.27 -39.54
N PRO A 152 -3.54 1.56 -39.84
CA PRO A 152 -3.86 0.30 -39.17
C PRO A 152 -2.79 -0.78 -39.43
N TYR A 153 -2.45 -1.55 -38.39
CA TYR A 153 -1.61 -2.74 -38.53
C TYR A 153 -2.20 -3.91 -37.73
N ALA A 154 -1.75 -5.13 -38.07
CA ALA A 154 -2.11 -6.34 -37.33
C ALA A 154 -1.07 -6.58 -36.22
N PRO A 155 -1.42 -6.45 -34.93
CA PRO A 155 -0.46 -6.68 -33.85
C PRO A 155 -0.08 -8.16 -33.75
N ALA A 156 1.19 -8.43 -33.49
CA ALA A 156 1.69 -9.77 -33.21
C ALA A 156 1.19 -10.28 -31.85
N PHE A 157 0.98 -9.37 -30.89
CA PHE A 157 0.45 -9.69 -29.56
C PHE A 157 -0.37 -8.53 -28.99
N ARG A 158 -1.36 -8.83 -28.16
CA ARG A 158 -2.18 -7.84 -27.44
C ARG A 158 -2.04 -8.06 -25.93
N GLN A 159 -1.41 -7.10 -25.27
CA GLN A 159 -1.21 -7.10 -23.83
C GLN A 159 -2.28 -6.23 -23.16
N GLY A 160 -2.92 -6.70 -22.09
CA GLY A 160 -3.77 -5.84 -21.26
C GLY A 160 -2.91 -4.81 -20.53
N MET A 161 -3.29 -3.52 -20.59
CA MET A 161 -2.51 -2.43 -20.02
C MET A 161 -3.40 -1.37 -19.38
N VAL A 162 -2.92 -0.81 -18.27
CA VAL A 162 -3.47 0.39 -17.65
C VAL A 162 -2.87 1.61 -18.33
N GLY A 163 -3.74 2.49 -18.81
CA GLY A 163 -3.42 3.84 -19.26
C GLY A 163 -3.73 4.85 -18.16
N GLN A 164 -2.84 5.81 -17.95
CA GLN A 164 -3.02 6.91 -16.99
C GLN A 164 -2.67 8.24 -17.66
N ASP A 165 -3.39 9.30 -17.34
CA ASP A 165 -2.89 10.66 -17.58
C ASP A 165 -1.86 11.05 -16.51
N ILE A 166 -0.92 11.90 -16.90
CA ILE A 166 0.23 12.30 -16.08
C ILE A 166 -0.24 13.09 -14.86
N ASP A 167 -1.21 13.97 -15.03
CA ASP A 167 -1.71 14.81 -13.94
C ASP A 167 -2.38 13.96 -12.85
N SER A 168 -3.21 12.97 -13.22
CA SER A 168 -3.78 12.00 -12.28
C SER A 168 -2.72 11.11 -11.66
N LEU A 169 -1.73 10.66 -12.44
CA LEU A 169 -0.63 9.84 -11.93
C LEU A 169 0.16 10.57 -10.82
N ILE A 170 0.45 11.85 -11.02
CA ILE A 170 1.08 12.71 -10.00
C ILE A 170 0.16 12.85 -8.78
N GLY A 171 -1.11 13.16 -9.00
CA GLY A 171 -2.07 13.40 -7.92
C GLY A 171 -2.39 12.18 -7.06
N GLU A 172 -2.41 10.98 -7.64
CA GLU A 172 -2.88 9.76 -6.98
C GLU A 172 -1.77 8.91 -6.40
N PHE A 173 -0.62 8.88 -7.05
CA PHE A 173 0.54 8.09 -6.62
C PHE A 173 1.63 8.97 -6.00
N GLY A 174 1.36 10.26 -5.83
CA GLY A 174 2.27 11.21 -5.19
C GLY A 174 3.61 11.34 -5.95
N MET A 175 3.62 11.10 -7.26
CA MET A 175 4.86 11.13 -8.04
C MET A 175 5.42 12.56 -8.11
N ALA A 176 6.72 12.71 -7.88
CA ALA A 176 7.36 14.02 -7.98
C ALA A 176 7.30 14.58 -9.40
N VAL A 177 6.99 15.88 -9.52
CA VAL A 177 7.02 16.61 -10.80
C VAL A 177 8.45 16.59 -11.34
N PRO A 178 8.67 16.15 -12.60
CA PRO A 178 10.01 16.10 -13.18
C PRO A 178 10.58 17.48 -13.50
N ASN A 179 11.91 17.57 -13.57
CA ASN A 179 12.55 18.74 -14.18
C ASN A 179 12.65 18.61 -15.70
N HIS A 180 12.80 17.39 -16.19
CA HIS A 180 13.00 17.07 -17.59
C HIS A 180 12.04 15.95 -18.01
N VAL A 181 11.41 16.10 -19.16
CA VAL A 181 10.49 15.09 -19.69
C VAL A 181 10.95 14.70 -21.09
N LYS A 182 11.12 13.41 -21.34
CA LYS A 182 11.32 12.84 -22.66
C LYS A 182 10.05 12.10 -23.07
N ILE A 183 9.54 12.37 -24.26
CA ILE A 183 8.40 11.68 -24.87
C ILE A 183 8.84 11.14 -26.22
N ASP A 184 8.91 9.82 -26.33
CA ASP A 184 9.35 9.08 -27.52
C ASP A 184 8.56 7.78 -27.55
N VAL A 185 7.32 7.91 -28.02
CA VAL A 185 6.34 6.84 -28.12
C VAL A 185 5.90 6.75 -29.58
N ASP A 186 5.19 5.70 -29.96
CA ASP A 186 4.75 5.55 -31.35
C ASP A 186 3.31 6.07 -31.52
N GLY A 187 3.13 7.37 -31.79
CA GLY A 187 1.88 7.95 -32.33
C GLY A 187 0.82 8.42 -31.32
N ILE A 188 1.15 8.50 -30.02
CA ILE A 188 0.25 9.03 -28.98
C ILE A 188 0.88 10.17 -28.16
N GLU A 189 1.84 10.89 -28.75
CA GLU A 189 2.56 11.99 -28.12
C GLU A 189 1.60 13.14 -27.73
N LEU A 190 0.72 13.54 -28.65
CA LEU A 190 -0.26 14.60 -28.39
C LEU A 190 -1.25 14.24 -27.26
N PRO A 191 -1.88 13.05 -27.22
CA PRO A 191 -2.62 12.59 -26.04
C PRO A 191 -1.84 12.68 -24.73
N ILE A 192 -0.57 12.24 -24.70
CA ILE A 192 0.26 12.34 -23.49
C ILE A 192 0.46 13.80 -23.07
N VAL A 193 0.76 14.70 -24.02
CA VAL A 193 0.93 16.12 -23.76
C VAL A 193 -0.36 16.75 -23.20
N ARG A 194 -1.53 16.39 -23.73
CA ARG A 194 -2.83 16.84 -23.21
C ARG A 194 -3.08 16.34 -21.78
N GLY A 195 -2.73 15.09 -21.49
CA GLY A 195 -2.84 14.49 -20.15
C GLY A 195 -1.82 14.99 -19.12
N ALA A 196 -0.90 15.87 -19.53
CA ALA A 196 0.16 16.44 -18.69
C ALA A 196 0.04 17.95 -18.51
N ALA A 197 -1.11 18.55 -18.86
CA ALA A 197 -1.25 19.99 -18.93
C ALA A 197 -0.91 20.70 -17.61
N GLN A 198 -1.33 20.15 -16.46
CA GLN A 198 -1.03 20.74 -15.15
C GLN A 198 0.43 20.56 -14.80
N MET A 199 1.01 19.38 -15.02
CA MET A 199 2.44 19.13 -14.82
C MET A 199 3.31 20.05 -15.69
N LEU A 200 3.00 20.19 -16.97
CA LEU A 200 3.76 21.01 -17.91
C LEU A 200 3.75 22.50 -17.52
N ALA A 201 2.65 22.98 -16.92
CA ALA A 201 2.53 24.35 -16.43
C ALA A 201 3.37 24.65 -15.18
N ARG A 202 3.90 23.62 -14.51
CA ARG A 202 4.75 23.77 -13.31
C ARG A 202 6.10 24.39 -13.67
N GLU A 203 6.56 25.33 -12.84
CA GLU A 203 7.87 25.99 -13.01
C GLU A 203 9.03 25.00 -12.83
N GLU A 204 8.80 23.93 -12.08
CA GLU A 204 9.74 22.82 -11.85
C GLU A 204 10.14 22.13 -13.17
N VAL A 205 9.25 22.08 -14.16
CA VAL A 205 9.51 21.52 -15.49
C VAL A 205 10.31 22.53 -16.30
N LYS A 206 11.59 22.21 -16.51
CA LYS A 206 12.58 23.07 -17.17
C LYS A 206 12.71 22.80 -18.66
N SER A 207 12.49 21.57 -19.10
CA SER A 207 12.59 21.23 -20.51
C SER A 207 11.84 19.96 -20.90
N VAL A 208 11.35 19.94 -22.13
CA VAL A 208 10.71 18.76 -22.74
C VAL A 208 11.44 18.42 -24.04
N SER A 209 11.84 17.15 -24.19
CA SER A 209 12.32 16.58 -25.44
C SER A 209 11.25 15.63 -25.97
N ILE A 210 10.72 15.89 -27.16
CA ILE A 210 9.60 15.13 -27.73
C ILE A 210 9.89 14.77 -29.19
N GLU A 211 9.71 13.49 -29.54
CA GLU A 211 9.83 13.03 -30.93
C GLU A 211 8.51 13.32 -31.67
N LEU A 212 8.56 14.04 -32.79
CA LEU A 212 7.37 14.43 -33.57
C LEU A 212 7.59 14.20 -35.06
N ILE A 213 6.50 13.96 -35.78
CA ILE A 213 6.49 13.84 -37.25
C ILE A 213 6.31 15.24 -37.85
N GLU A 214 7.39 15.81 -38.37
CA GLU A 214 7.42 17.15 -38.99
C GLU A 214 6.32 17.37 -40.05
N THR A 215 5.96 16.32 -40.78
CA THR A 215 4.94 16.41 -41.84
C THR A 215 3.51 16.37 -41.31
N ASP A 216 3.30 15.99 -40.06
CA ASP A 216 2.02 16.12 -39.37
C ASP A 216 1.94 17.51 -38.70
N ALA A 217 1.69 18.52 -39.54
CA ALA A 217 1.63 19.91 -39.09
C ALA A 217 0.58 20.12 -38.00
N ALA A 218 -0.54 19.39 -38.02
CA ALA A 218 -1.58 19.53 -37.01
C ALA A 218 -1.10 19.07 -35.62
N GLN A 219 -0.41 17.92 -35.56
CA GLN A 219 0.19 17.45 -34.32
C GLN A 219 1.27 18.42 -33.82
N VAL A 220 2.16 18.85 -34.70
CA VAL A 220 3.27 19.75 -34.34
C VAL A 220 2.77 21.09 -33.83
N ASP A 221 1.80 21.69 -34.51
CA ASP A 221 1.21 22.98 -34.14
C ASP A 221 0.55 22.87 -32.76
N GLU A 222 -0.29 21.86 -32.54
CA GLU A 222 -1.00 21.72 -31.26
C GLU A 222 -0.06 21.41 -30.08
N VAL A 223 0.92 20.51 -30.25
CA VAL A 223 1.92 20.24 -29.21
C VAL A 223 2.72 21.51 -28.89
N THR A 224 3.12 22.26 -29.92
CA THR A 224 3.86 23.50 -29.76
C THR A 224 3.03 24.55 -29.02
N GLU A 225 1.74 24.68 -29.33
CA GLU A 225 0.81 25.58 -28.65
C GLU A 225 0.64 25.23 -27.17
N ILE A 226 0.45 23.94 -26.84
CA ILE A 226 0.30 23.50 -25.44
C ILE A 226 1.58 23.77 -24.65
N LEU A 227 2.75 23.43 -25.19
CA LEU A 227 4.03 23.64 -24.51
C LEU A 227 4.35 25.14 -24.36
N ALA A 228 4.08 25.95 -25.40
CA ALA A 228 4.27 27.40 -25.32
C ALA A 228 3.33 28.04 -24.30
N ALA A 229 2.06 27.62 -24.25
CA ALA A 229 1.09 28.08 -23.24
C ALA A 229 1.52 27.70 -21.81
N ALA A 230 2.19 26.56 -21.65
CA ALA A 230 2.79 26.14 -20.39
C ALA A 230 4.09 26.90 -20.04
N GLY A 231 4.60 27.78 -20.91
CA GLY A 231 5.82 28.57 -20.71
C GLY A 231 7.12 27.87 -21.14
N LEU A 232 7.02 26.78 -21.91
CA LEU A 232 8.15 26.06 -22.50
C LEU A 232 8.35 26.53 -23.96
N GLN A 233 9.48 27.18 -24.23
CA GLN A 233 9.79 27.76 -25.53
C GLN A 233 10.58 26.80 -26.40
N PHE A 234 10.20 26.69 -27.67
CA PHE A 234 10.93 25.93 -28.68
C PHE A 234 12.38 26.40 -28.80
N GLN A 235 13.32 25.45 -28.80
CA GLN A 235 14.75 25.72 -28.94
C GLN A 235 15.25 25.28 -30.31
N HIS A 236 15.08 24.00 -30.63
CA HIS A 236 15.49 23.42 -31.89
C HIS A 236 14.77 22.09 -32.14
N LYS A 237 14.87 21.60 -33.37
CA LYS A 237 14.55 20.23 -33.75
C LYS A 237 15.72 19.61 -34.50
N LYS A 238 16.05 18.37 -34.20
CA LYS A 238 17.22 17.67 -34.78
C LYS A 238 16.90 16.20 -35.03
N GLN A 239 17.64 15.63 -35.97
CA GLN A 239 17.76 14.20 -36.21
C GLN A 239 19.13 13.96 -36.84
N ASN A 240 19.78 12.85 -36.53
CA ASN A 240 20.96 12.45 -37.29
C ASN A 240 20.56 11.84 -38.64
N ALA A 241 20.79 12.58 -39.72
CA ALA A 241 20.48 12.16 -41.09
C ALA A 241 21.17 10.83 -41.49
N ALA A 242 22.27 10.43 -40.85
CA ALA A 242 22.92 9.14 -41.10
C ALA A 242 22.08 7.93 -40.68
N PHE A 243 21.10 8.14 -39.78
CA PHE A 243 20.21 7.10 -39.25
C PHE A 243 18.77 7.25 -39.78
N ALA A 244 18.50 8.28 -40.56
CA ALA A 244 17.19 8.53 -41.15
C ALA A 244 16.89 7.53 -42.27
N THR A 245 15.72 6.90 -42.22
CA THR A 245 15.18 6.08 -43.31
C THR A 245 14.20 6.91 -44.15
N PRO A 246 13.82 6.48 -45.37
CA PRO A 246 12.76 7.16 -46.12
C PRO A 246 11.46 7.35 -45.33
N GLN A 247 11.16 6.44 -44.41
CA GLN A 247 9.98 6.42 -43.55
C GLN A 247 10.12 7.25 -42.27
N THR A 248 11.35 7.59 -41.84
CA THR A 248 11.61 8.29 -40.57
C THR A 248 12.34 9.62 -40.72
N ARG A 249 12.68 10.04 -41.95
CA ARG A 249 13.42 11.29 -42.22
C ARG A 249 12.74 12.58 -41.76
N ASP A 250 11.44 12.53 -41.51
CA ASP A 250 10.60 13.59 -41.00
C ASP A 250 10.28 13.42 -39.51
N VAL A 251 10.78 12.37 -38.86
CA VAL A 251 10.65 12.14 -37.43
C VAL A 251 11.84 12.82 -36.75
N LEU A 252 11.57 13.85 -35.93
CA LEU A 252 12.59 14.73 -35.36
C LEU A 252 12.43 14.85 -33.84
N ASN A 253 13.54 14.97 -33.13
CA ASN A 253 13.55 15.33 -31.70
C ASN A 253 13.43 16.85 -31.55
N TYR A 254 12.29 17.31 -31.01
CA TYR A 254 12.04 18.69 -30.65
C TYR A 254 12.43 18.94 -29.20
N LEU A 255 13.16 20.03 -28.95
CA LEU A 255 13.54 20.46 -27.61
C LEU A 255 12.87 21.78 -27.25
N PHE A 256 12.21 21.82 -26.10
CA PHE A 256 11.62 23.00 -25.49
C PHE A 256 12.26 23.29 -24.13
N ARG A 257 12.40 24.57 -23.75
CA ARG A 257 12.97 25.01 -22.47
C ARG A 257 12.20 26.18 -21.86
N ARG A 258 12.17 26.23 -20.54
CA ARG A 258 11.66 27.37 -19.77
C ARG A 258 12.81 28.33 -19.45
N ASP A 259 12.60 29.63 -19.64
CA ASP A 259 13.56 30.65 -19.22
C ASP A 259 13.65 30.74 -17.69
N ALA A 260 14.84 31.00 -17.15
CA ALA A 260 15.01 31.20 -15.71
C ALA A 260 14.32 32.51 -15.26
N PRO A 261 13.66 32.55 -14.08
CA PRO A 261 12.93 33.75 -13.64
C PRO A 261 13.86 34.97 -13.45
N ALA A 262 13.38 36.14 -13.87
CA ALA A 262 14.12 37.40 -13.95
C ALA A 262 14.37 38.12 -12.60
N THR A 263 14.14 37.46 -11.46
CA THR A 263 14.40 38.02 -10.12
C THR A 263 15.34 37.10 -9.35
N SER A 264 16.61 37.12 -9.72
CA SER A 264 17.70 36.75 -8.82
C SER A 264 18.36 38.03 -8.33
N VAL A 265 18.04 38.43 -7.10
CA VAL A 265 18.94 39.32 -6.33
C VAL A 265 20.27 38.58 -6.24
N PRO A 266 21.41 39.19 -6.58
CA PRO A 266 22.70 38.53 -6.46
C PRO A 266 23.00 38.36 -4.98
N VAL A 267 22.66 37.19 -4.44
CA VAL A 267 23.31 36.69 -3.24
C VAL A 267 24.75 36.41 -3.68
N ASN A 268 25.68 37.16 -3.10
CA ASN A 268 27.11 36.90 -3.22
C ASN A 268 27.37 35.50 -2.63
N TRP A 269 27.24 34.48 -3.45
CA TRP A 269 27.61 33.11 -3.12
C TRP A 269 29.10 32.96 -3.46
N ASP A 270 29.91 32.99 -2.41
CA ASP A 270 31.29 32.54 -2.44
C ASP A 270 31.31 31.03 -2.76
N PRO A 271 31.94 30.59 -3.87
CA PRO A 271 31.93 29.19 -4.24
C PRO A 271 33.02 28.43 -3.46
N SER A 272 32.64 27.77 -2.36
CA SER A 272 33.31 26.56 -1.82
C SER A 272 32.50 25.89 -0.70
N PRO A 273 32.60 24.58 -0.47
CA PRO A 273 32.12 23.50 -1.32
C PRO A 273 31.12 22.58 -0.56
N ALA A 274 30.38 21.79 -1.34
CA ALA A 274 29.51 20.67 -0.97
C ALA A 274 28.03 21.01 -0.62
N ASP A 275 27.14 20.44 -1.44
CA ASP A 275 25.97 19.73 -0.95
C ASP A 275 26.45 18.71 0.09
N VAL A 276 26.63 19.16 1.33
CA VAL A 276 26.70 18.25 2.46
C VAL A 276 25.24 17.99 2.79
N ASP A 277 24.74 16.79 2.48
CA ASP A 277 23.67 16.22 3.30
C ASP A 277 24.05 16.52 4.74
N VAL A 278 23.33 17.40 5.43
CA VAL A 278 23.65 17.69 6.83
C VAL A 278 23.57 16.35 7.52
N VAL A 279 24.73 15.80 7.87
CA VAL A 279 24.82 14.60 8.67
C VAL A 279 24.19 15.02 9.99
N VAL A 280 22.95 14.60 10.21
CA VAL A 280 22.23 14.86 11.44
C VAL A 280 23.00 14.13 12.53
N ASP A 281 23.80 14.89 13.29
CA ASP A 281 24.47 14.39 14.47
C ASP A 281 23.42 14.18 15.56
N VAL A 282 22.87 12.95 15.58
CA VAL A 282 21.78 12.54 16.47
C VAL A 282 22.14 12.84 17.92
N ASP A 283 23.37 12.52 18.35
CA ASP A 283 23.80 12.70 19.73
C ASP A 283 23.91 14.18 20.10
N ALA A 284 24.47 15.02 19.21
CA ALA A 284 24.56 16.45 19.45
C ALA A 284 23.19 17.12 19.53
N VAL A 285 22.26 16.75 18.62
CA VAL A 285 20.89 17.26 18.63
C VAL A 285 20.15 16.83 19.90
N VAL A 286 20.24 15.55 20.27
CA VAL A 286 19.63 15.04 21.50
C VAL A 286 20.20 15.75 22.73
N ALA A 287 21.51 15.94 22.82
CA ALA A 287 22.14 16.67 23.93
C ALA A 287 21.62 18.12 24.03
N GLY A 288 21.43 18.79 22.89
CA GLY A 288 20.80 20.11 22.82
C GLY A 288 19.38 20.11 23.38
N ILE A 289 18.53 19.17 22.94
CA ILE A 289 17.14 19.06 23.41
C ILE A 289 17.10 18.76 24.92
N VAL A 290 17.93 17.84 25.41
CA VAL A 290 18.06 17.51 26.84
C VAL A 290 18.45 18.76 27.65
N GLY A 291 19.42 19.54 27.16
CA GLY A 291 19.81 20.81 27.76
C GLY A 291 18.63 21.78 27.85
N ARG A 292 17.88 21.96 26.77
CA ARG A 292 16.67 22.81 26.76
C ARG A 292 15.62 22.33 27.75
N ILE A 293 15.37 21.03 27.86
CA ILE A 293 14.45 20.45 28.87
C ILE A 293 14.92 20.77 30.28
N ALA A 294 16.21 20.60 30.56
CA ALA A 294 16.78 20.88 31.87
C ALA A 294 16.66 22.36 32.25
N GLU A 295 16.88 23.28 31.29
CA GLU A 295 16.83 24.73 31.50
C GLU A 295 15.40 25.30 31.59
N ALA A 296 14.43 24.71 30.86
CA ALA A 296 13.07 25.25 30.77
C ALA A 296 12.38 25.31 32.14
N PRO A 297 11.83 26.45 32.58
CA PRO A 297 11.17 26.53 33.89
C PRO A 297 9.90 25.69 33.94
N ILE A 298 9.68 24.98 35.05
CA ILE A 298 8.42 24.26 35.29
C ILE A 298 7.34 25.27 35.63
N ASP A 299 6.27 25.27 34.85
CA ASP A 299 5.00 25.88 35.23
C ASP A 299 4.18 24.84 36.00
N ALA A 300 4.00 25.08 37.30
CA ALA A 300 3.32 24.15 38.19
C ALA A 300 1.78 24.16 38.03
N VAL A 301 1.21 25.17 37.37
CA VAL A 301 -0.25 25.36 37.24
C VAL A 301 -0.63 25.36 35.75
N PRO A 302 -1.72 24.68 35.35
CA PRO A 302 -2.65 23.87 36.16
C PRO A 302 -2.10 22.50 36.55
N SER A 303 -1.05 22.05 35.87
CA SER A 303 -0.27 20.84 36.16
C SER A 303 1.17 21.09 35.70
N GLU A 304 2.16 20.41 36.28
CA GLU A 304 3.57 20.57 35.88
C GLU A 304 3.75 20.38 34.37
N ASN A 305 4.17 21.46 33.71
CA ASN A 305 4.50 21.50 32.30
C ASN A 305 5.66 22.46 32.04
N ILE A 306 6.32 22.30 30.91
CA ILE A 306 7.39 23.18 30.43
C ILE A 306 7.06 23.67 29.02
N TYR A 307 7.56 24.85 28.68
CA TYR A 307 7.52 25.41 27.34
C TYR A 307 8.95 25.75 26.93
N LEU A 308 9.32 25.38 25.71
CA LEU A 308 10.67 25.49 25.17
C LEU A 308 10.64 26.28 23.86
N GLU A 309 11.65 27.10 23.62
CA GLU A 309 11.89 27.77 22.35
C GLU A 309 13.30 27.42 21.85
N GLU A 310 13.52 27.53 20.54
CA GLU A 310 14.80 27.21 19.89
C GLU A 310 15.31 25.80 20.21
N VAL A 311 14.41 24.83 20.05
CA VAL A 311 14.65 23.46 20.51
C VAL A 311 15.62 22.69 19.60
N PHE A 312 15.49 22.87 18.29
CA PHE A 312 16.41 22.34 17.29
C PHE A 312 17.38 23.44 16.80
N PRO A 313 18.56 23.07 16.27
CA PRO A 313 19.33 23.97 15.42
C PRO A 313 18.45 24.58 14.31
N ALA A 314 18.62 25.86 14.01
CA ALA A 314 17.72 26.59 13.11
C ALA A 314 17.67 26.00 11.69
N ASP A 315 18.80 25.53 11.19
CA ASP A 315 18.95 24.81 9.92
C ASP A 315 18.25 23.45 9.94
N LEU A 316 18.35 22.70 11.05
CA LEU A 316 17.62 21.45 11.23
C LEU A 316 16.10 21.69 11.28
N TYR A 317 15.65 22.71 12.00
CA TYR A 317 14.22 23.06 12.05
C TYR A 317 13.67 23.41 10.66
N ALA A 318 14.41 24.20 9.88
CA ALA A 318 14.03 24.52 8.51
C ALA A 318 13.91 23.25 7.64
N GLN A 319 14.80 22.28 7.83
CA GLN A 319 14.72 20.99 7.15
C GLN A 319 13.51 20.15 7.62
N ILE A 320 13.19 20.14 8.92
CA ILE A 320 12.00 19.43 9.44
C ILE A 320 10.74 19.95 8.75
N VAL A 321 10.56 21.28 8.69
CA VAL A 321 9.38 21.91 8.08
C VAL A 321 9.35 21.69 6.57
N ALA A 322 10.49 21.82 5.87
CA ALA A 322 10.57 21.64 4.43
C ALA A 322 10.33 20.19 3.97
N ARG A 323 10.59 19.21 4.85
CA ARG A 323 10.49 17.77 4.55
C ARG A 323 9.28 17.10 5.20
N LEU A 324 8.29 17.87 5.67
CA LEU A 324 7.07 17.31 6.24
C LEU A 324 6.39 16.34 5.25
N PRO A 325 6.06 15.09 5.65
CA PRO A 325 5.38 14.11 4.81
C PRO A 325 4.06 14.63 4.20
N ALA A 326 3.72 14.14 3.01
CA ALA A 326 2.52 14.52 2.27
C ALA A 326 1.23 13.89 2.88
N ASP A 327 0.06 14.48 2.63
CA ASP A 327 -1.21 14.09 3.29
C ASP A 327 -1.63 12.63 3.07
N ASP A 328 -1.27 12.07 1.92
CA ASP A 328 -1.60 10.73 1.46
C ASP A 328 -0.88 9.63 2.25
N VAL A 329 0.29 9.93 2.81
CA VAL A 329 1.04 8.97 3.64
C VAL A 329 0.63 9.00 5.11
N LEU A 330 -0.18 9.99 5.53
CA LEU A 330 -0.74 10.06 6.88
C LEU A 330 -2.11 9.37 6.96
N ASP A 331 -2.27 8.51 7.96
CA ASP A 331 -3.47 7.75 8.26
C ASP A 331 -4.58 8.67 8.80
N PRO A 332 -5.82 8.57 8.28
CA PRO A 332 -6.95 9.34 8.77
C PRO A 332 -7.38 8.88 10.17
N ILE A 333 -7.73 9.82 11.05
CA ILE A 333 -8.23 9.49 12.39
C ILE A 333 -9.74 9.68 12.46
N VAL A 334 -10.44 8.55 12.51
CA VAL A 334 -11.90 8.49 12.67
C VAL A 334 -12.23 8.53 14.16
N HIS A 335 -12.21 9.74 14.73
CA HIS A 335 -12.59 10.00 16.12
C HIS A 335 -13.58 11.18 16.17
N PRO A 336 -14.57 11.23 17.09
CA PRO A 336 -15.56 12.31 17.15
C PRO A 336 -14.98 13.73 17.25
N ASP A 337 -13.78 13.87 17.83
CA ASP A 337 -13.06 15.16 17.88
C ASP A 337 -12.21 15.43 16.61
N ALA A 338 -11.93 14.40 15.81
CA ALA A 338 -11.14 14.46 14.59
C ALA A 338 -11.98 14.36 13.30
N VAL A 339 -13.31 14.36 13.41
CA VAL A 339 -14.24 14.34 12.28
C VAL A 339 -15.16 15.56 12.39
N ALA A 340 -15.22 16.39 11.35
CA ALA A 340 -16.10 17.54 11.31
C ALA A 340 -17.57 17.10 11.22
N ALA A 341 -18.51 18.03 11.51
CA ALA A 341 -19.94 17.73 11.49
C ALA A 341 -20.46 17.26 10.12
N ASP A 342 -19.73 17.56 9.03
CA ASP A 342 -20.01 17.14 7.66
C ASP A 342 -19.38 15.79 7.29
N GLY A 343 -18.73 15.11 8.24
CA GLY A 343 -18.05 13.83 8.04
C GLY A 343 -16.60 13.92 7.53
N ARG A 344 -16.08 15.14 7.31
CA ARG A 344 -14.69 15.32 6.84
C ARG A 344 -13.68 14.97 7.93
N ILE A 345 -12.64 14.19 7.58
CA ILE A 345 -11.50 13.93 8.46
C ILE A 345 -10.71 15.23 8.66
N THR A 346 -10.51 15.62 9.92
CA THR A 346 -9.84 16.86 10.31
C THR A 346 -8.48 16.62 10.97
N ARG A 347 -8.13 15.37 11.31
CA ARG A 347 -6.78 15.00 11.74
C ARG A 347 -6.31 13.76 10.99
N ARG A 348 -5.06 13.82 10.54
CA ARG A 348 -4.29 12.66 10.08
C ARG A 348 -3.04 12.47 10.93
N LEU A 349 -2.53 11.25 11.01
CA LEU A 349 -1.31 10.95 11.74
C LEU A 349 -0.37 10.03 10.97
N LEU A 350 0.91 10.08 11.31
CA LEU A 350 1.91 9.10 10.90
C LEU A 350 2.77 8.78 12.12
N ASP A 351 2.75 7.55 12.62
CA ASP A 351 3.78 7.06 13.53
C ASP A 351 5.10 6.94 12.75
N LEU A 352 6.23 7.29 13.37
CA LEU A 352 7.54 7.14 12.73
C LEU A 352 8.16 5.81 13.16
N THR A 353 7.64 4.71 12.59
CA THR A 353 8.19 3.35 12.74
C THR A 353 8.91 2.93 11.47
N GLU A 354 9.75 1.89 11.52
CA GLU A 354 10.45 1.39 10.33
C GLU A 354 9.48 1.04 9.19
N ALA A 355 8.31 0.47 9.52
CA ALA A 355 7.28 0.12 8.56
C ALA A 355 6.65 1.34 7.87
N THR A 356 6.37 2.40 8.62
CA THR A 356 5.70 3.59 8.10
C THR A 356 6.66 4.61 7.48
N LEU A 357 7.94 4.60 7.86
CA LEU A 357 9.01 5.33 7.15
C LEU A 357 9.10 4.89 5.67
N GLY A 358 8.69 3.66 5.34
CA GLY A 358 8.58 3.20 3.96
C GLY A 358 7.56 3.98 3.11
N ARG A 359 6.53 4.57 3.75
CA ARG A 359 5.53 5.41 3.09
C ARG A 359 6.07 6.81 2.74
N ILE A 360 7.02 7.32 3.52
CA ILE A 360 7.65 8.62 3.27
C ILE A 360 8.46 8.59 1.98
N ALA A 361 8.48 9.72 1.26
CA ALA A 361 9.21 9.87 0.01
C ALA A 361 10.70 9.48 0.15
N PRO A 362 11.27 8.69 -0.77
CA PRO A 362 12.62 8.13 -0.64
C PRO A 362 13.72 9.16 -0.33
N GLN A 363 13.62 10.38 -0.87
CA GLN A 363 14.59 11.45 -0.64
C GLN A 363 14.62 11.97 0.81
N ASP A 364 13.54 11.77 1.57
CA ASP A 364 13.40 12.22 2.95
C ASP A 364 13.45 11.09 3.97
N ARG A 365 13.46 9.81 3.53
CA ARG A 365 13.50 8.65 4.43
C ARG A 365 14.71 8.65 5.35
N ALA A 366 15.91 8.92 4.83
CA ALA A 366 17.12 8.96 5.65
C ALA A 366 17.04 10.08 6.71
N PHE A 367 16.46 11.22 6.35
CA PHE A 367 16.22 12.34 7.26
C PHE A 367 15.21 11.95 8.36
N TRP A 368 14.07 11.38 8.00
CA TRP A 368 13.06 10.95 8.97
C TRP A 368 13.48 9.73 9.79
N GLN A 369 14.38 8.90 9.28
CA GLN A 369 15.05 7.85 10.04
C GLN A 369 15.96 8.45 11.12
N ALA A 370 16.75 9.48 10.81
CA ALA A 370 17.53 10.21 11.80
C ALA A 370 16.63 10.93 12.83
N MET A 371 15.52 11.54 12.39
CA MET A 371 14.53 12.12 13.31
C MET A 371 13.90 11.05 14.21
N THR A 372 13.64 9.85 13.70
CA THR A 372 13.15 8.72 14.50
C THR A 372 14.18 8.36 15.56
N GLN A 373 15.46 8.22 15.20
CA GLN A 373 16.55 7.95 16.14
C GLN A 373 16.66 9.03 17.24
N ILE A 374 16.54 10.30 16.89
CA ILE A 374 16.49 11.41 17.85
C ILE A 374 15.29 11.23 18.79
N CYS A 375 14.10 11.00 18.24
CA CYS A 375 12.86 10.95 19.01
C CYS A 375 12.76 9.73 19.94
N THR A 376 13.37 8.62 19.55
CA THR A 376 13.41 7.39 20.36
C THR A 376 14.65 7.30 21.23
N HIS A 377 15.50 8.33 21.26
CA HIS A 377 16.75 8.28 22.02
C HIS A 377 16.47 8.22 23.55
N PRO A 378 17.02 7.24 24.30
CA PRO A 378 16.71 7.04 25.72
C PRO A 378 16.99 8.26 26.62
N ALA A 379 17.94 9.11 26.24
CA ALA A 379 18.28 10.33 26.97
C ALA A 379 17.10 11.32 27.08
N LEU A 380 16.18 11.35 26.10
CA LEU A 380 15.00 12.22 26.17
C LEU A 380 14.02 11.75 27.26
N ALA A 381 13.77 10.45 27.34
CA ALA A 381 12.95 9.87 28.40
C ALA A 381 13.58 10.15 29.78
N ALA A 382 14.89 9.94 29.90
CA ALA A 382 15.63 10.20 31.14
C ALA A 382 15.54 11.68 31.55
N ALA A 383 15.69 12.62 30.61
CA ALA A 383 15.60 14.05 30.88
C ALA A 383 14.20 14.46 31.37
N LEU A 384 13.13 13.90 30.80
CA LEU A 384 11.76 14.17 31.28
C LEU A 384 11.51 13.53 32.65
N VAL A 385 12.03 12.32 32.88
CA VAL A 385 11.95 11.66 34.19
C VAL A 385 12.70 12.48 35.26
N ASP A 386 13.86 13.04 34.96
CA ASP A 386 14.58 13.93 35.86
C ASP A 386 13.78 15.22 36.11
N LYS A 387 13.32 15.86 35.02
CA LYS A 387 12.58 17.12 35.06
C LYS A 387 11.30 17.04 35.90
N PHE A 388 10.52 15.97 35.71
CA PHE A 388 9.21 15.77 36.35
C PHE A 388 9.22 14.67 37.41
N GLY A 389 10.39 14.27 37.89
CA GLY A 389 10.56 13.08 38.73
C GLY A 389 9.79 13.12 40.03
N LYS A 390 9.47 14.31 40.55
CA LYS A 390 8.60 14.47 41.73
C LYS A 390 7.18 14.02 41.44
N THR A 391 6.59 14.48 40.34
CA THR A 391 5.22 14.15 39.95
C THR A 391 5.09 12.71 39.47
N LEU A 392 6.09 12.20 38.75
CA LEU A 392 6.12 10.80 38.32
C LEU A 392 6.21 9.84 39.51
N ARG A 393 7.06 10.13 40.51
CA ARG A 393 7.14 9.32 41.73
C ARG A 393 5.87 9.40 42.58
N ALA A 394 5.21 10.55 42.60
CA ALA A 394 3.90 10.65 43.26
C ALA A 394 2.83 9.76 42.60
N ARG A 395 2.94 9.53 41.28
CA ARG A 395 2.00 8.69 40.53
C ARG A 395 2.33 7.19 40.58
N PHE A 396 3.60 6.82 40.46
CA PHE A 396 4.02 5.42 40.29
C PHE A 396 4.82 4.84 41.47
N GLY A 397 5.25 5.67 42.43
CA GLY A 397 6.18 5.28 43.50
C GLY A 397 7.64 5.45 43.08
N GLU A 398 8.57 4.87 43.85
CA GLU A 398 10.02 4.97 43.58
C GLU A 398 10.46 4.15 42.35
N GLU A 399 9.72 3.10 41.99
CA GLU A 399 9.98 2.30 40.79
C GLU A 399 9.05 2.75 39.66
N LEU A 400 9.63 3.39 38.64
CA LEU A 400 8.89 3.81 37.46
C LEU A 400 8.70 2.64 36.48
N PRO A 401 7.56 2.55 35.79
CA PRO A 401 7.38 1.60 34.70
C PRO A 401 8.36 1.89 33.56
N GLU A 402 8.72 0.86 32.79
CA GLU A 402 9.54 1.03 31.58
C GLU A 402 8.80 1.90 30.55
N LEU A 403 9.47 2.95 30.07
CA LEU A 403 8.90 3.92 29.13
C LEU A 403 9.26 3.56 27.69
N VAL A 404 8.26 3.56 26.81
CA VAL A 404 8.44 3.44 25.36
C VAL A 404 8.03 4.75 24.69
N ALA A 405 8.94 5.35 23.93
CA ALA A 405 8.66 6.57 23.17
C ALA A 405 8.07 6.21 21.80
N VAL A 406 6.90 6.77 21.48
CA VAL A 406 6.29 6.64 20.15
C VAL A 406 6.25 8.02 19.50
N PRO A 407 7.08 8.27 18.47
CA PRO A 407 7.03 9.50 17.69
C PRO A 407 5.84 9.49 16.73
N LEU A 408 4.98 10.50 16.84
CA LEU A 408 3.76 10.67 16.05
C LEU A 408 3.76 12.04 15.39
N LEU A 409 3.72 12.07 14.07
CA LEU A 409 3.48 13.29 13.32
C LEU A 409 1.98 13.48 13.14
N TYR A 410 1.44 14.61 13.62
CA TYR A 410 0.05 15.00 13.42
C TYR A 410 -0.06 16.14 12.42
N ARG A 411 -1.07 16.04 11.55
CA ARG A 411 -1.54 17.13 10.71
C ARG A 411 -3.01 17.39 10.97
N ASP A 412 -3.29 18.57 11.51
CA ASP A 412 -4.64 19.03 11.83
C ASP A 412 -5.11 20.03 10.77
N PHE A 413 -6.29 19.79 10.20
CA PHE A 413 -6.91 20.62 9.17
C PHE A 413 -8.01 21.52 9.75
N PRO A 414 -8.47 22.56 9.02
CA PRO A 414 -9.61 23.37 9.43
C PRO A 414 -10.80 22.56 9.92
N GLY A 415 -11.40 22.96 11.05
CA GLY A 415 -12.45 22.23 11.76
C GLY A 415 -11.95 21.22 12.80
N TYR A 416 -10.65 20.92 12.85
CA TYR A 416 -10.08 20.08 13.89
C TYR A 416 -10.22 20.75 15.25
N ARG A 417 -10.60 19.97 16.28
CA ARG A 417 -10.51 20.36 17.69
C ARG A 417 -10.17 19.13 18.53
N ILE A 418 -9.80 19.32 19.78
CA ILE A 418 -9.87 18.24 20.77
C ILE A 418 -10.41 18.77 22.07
N GLY A 419 -11.36 18.05 22.66
CA GLY A 419 -11.98 18.45 23.92
C GLY A 419 -10.98 18.53 25.07
N ILE A 420 -11.43 19.05 26.21
CA ILE A 420 -10.63 19.12 27.43
C ILE A 420 -10.44 17.69 27.97
N HIS A 421 -9.20 17.22 28.05
CA HIS A 421 -8.87 15.87 28.50
C HIS A 421 -7.52 15.85 29.25
N PRO A 422 -7.23 14.82 30.06
CA PRO A 422 -5.99 14.71 30.82
C PRO A 422 -4.96 13.80 30.15
N ASP A 423 -5.19 13.38 28.90
CA ASP A 423 -4.53 12.26 28.22
C ASP A 423 -4.89 10.86 28.79
N ALA A 424 -4.71 9.83 27.96
CA ALA A 424 -5.01 8.43 28.32
C ALA A 424 -4.15 7.93 29.49
N ALA A 425 -4.69 7.04 30.32
CA ALA A 425 -3.99 6.53 31.51
C ALA A 425 -2.71 5.75 31.18
N SER A 426 -2.61 5.14 29.99
CA SER A 426 -1.40 4.45 29.51
C SER A 426 -0.23 5.41 29.20
N LYS A 427 -0.49 6.71 29.04
CA LYS A 427 0.52 7.73 28.80
C LYS A 427 1.16 8.19 30.11
N ILE A 428 2.47 8.41 30.05
CA ILE A 428 3.30 8.87 31.17
C ILE A 428 3.62 10.35 30.99
N ALA A 429 4.12 10.73 29.82
CA ALA A 429 4.47 12.10 29.46
C ALA A 429 4.28 12.32 27.95
N THR A 430 4.08 13.58 27.57
CA THR A 430 4.05 14.02 26.17
C THR A 430 5.06 15.14 26.00
N LEU A 431 5.93 15.05 25.00
CA LEU A 431 6.78 16.14 24.52
C LEU A 431 6.36 16.44 23.08
N GLN A 432 5.81 17.62 22.81
CA GLN A 432 5.26 17.96 21.50
C GLN A 432 5.95 19.19 20.91
N PHE A 433 6.52 19.01 19.73
CA PHE A 433 7.17 20.05 18.93
C PHE A 433 6.15 20.69 17.99
N TYR A 434 6.17 22.02 17.94
CA TYR A 434 5.37 22.83 17.02
C TYR A 434 6.15 23.07 15.73
N LEU A 435 5.51 22.79 14.59
CA LEU A 435 6.14 22.85 13.27
C LEU A 435 5.48 23.86 12.30
N PRO A 436 5.11 25.10 12.72
CA PRO A 436 4.66 26.10 11.76
C PRO A 436 5.83 26.66 10.94
N ALA A 437 5.55 27.05 9.70
CA ALA A 437 6.54 27.70 8.84
C ALA A 437 6.88 29.14 9.29
N ASP A 438 5.96 29.80 9.98
CA ASP A 438 6.06 31.20 10.41
C ASP A 438 5.16 31.47 11.64
N GLU A 439 5.12 32.70 12.13
CA GLU A 439 4.35 33.06 13.34
C GLU A 439 2.86 33.38 13.09
N SER A 440 2.34 33.28 11.87
CA SER A 440 0.95 33.67 11.57
C SER A 440 -0.09 32.84 12.33
N GLN A 441 0.25 31.61 12.71
CA GLN A 441 -0.64 30.67 13.40
C GLN A 441 -0.40 30.60 14.91
N ARG A 442 0.27 31.59 15.50
CA ARG A 442 0.67 31.63 16.92
C ARG A 442 -0.44 31.31 17.91
N HIS A 443 -1.70 31.61 17.57
CA HIS A 443 -2.87 31.40 18.40
C HIS A 443 -3.38 29.94 18.45
N LEU A 444 -2.85 29.03 17.62
CA LEU A 444 -3.28 27.64 17.49
C LEU A 444 -2.58 26.66 18.46
N GLY A 445 -1.94 27.16 19.52
CA GLY A 445 -1.23 26.30 20.45
C GLY A 445 -2.15 25.57 21.42
N THR A 446 -1.57 24.60 22.14
CA THR A 446 -2.27 23.83 23.15
C THR A 446 -2.68 24.70 24.33
N ARG A 447 -3.94 24.57 24.75
CA ARG A 447 -4.53 25.27 25.89
C ARG A 447 -4.50 24.37 27.11
N PHE A 448 -4.13 24.94 28.25
CA PHE A 448 -4.15 24.28 29.55
C PHE A 448 -5.27 24.86 30.41
N HIS A 449 -5.93 23.99 31.17
CA HIS A 449 -7.16 24.30 31.91
C HIS A 449 -7.02 23.98 33.39
N THR A 450 -7.64 24.80 34.23
CA THR A 450 -7.82 24.47 35.65
C THR A 450 -9.23 23.93 35.89
N ARG A 451 -9.36 22.86 36.67
CA ARG A 451 -10.66 22.36 37.11
C ARG A 451 -11.26 23.31 38.15
N THR A 452 -12.54 23.65 37.97
CA THR A 452 -13.32 24.50 38.86
C THR A 452 -14.59 23.77 39.32
N PRO A 453 -15.26 24.21 40.39
CA PRO A 453 -16.54 23.61 40.80
C PRO A 453 -17.65 23.65 39.74
N LYS A 454 -17.52 24.50 38.71
CA LYS A 454 -18.49 24.66 37.62
C LYS A 454 -18.04 24.02 36.30
N GLY A 455 -16.91 23.30 36.27
CA GLY A 455 -16.34 22.71 35.06
C GLY A 455 -14.86 23.04 34.91
N PHE A 456 -14.46 23.63 33.79
CA PHE A 456 -13.06 24.00 33.50
C PHE A 456 -12.94 25.48 33.17
N ALA A 457 -11.79 26.07 33.48
CA ALA A 457 -11.43 27.43 33.10
C ALA A 457 -10.08 27.43 32.36
N ASP A 458 -10.02 28.13 31.22
CA ASP A 458 -8.78 28.38 30.49
C ASP A 458 -7.76 29.05 31.43
N TYR A 459 -6.57 28.47 31.51
CA TYR A 459 -5.47 29.03 32.31
C TYR A 459 -4.44 29.72 31.41
N LYS A 460 -3.93 28.99 30.41
CA LYS A 460 -2.98 29.53 29.43
C LYS A 460 -3.10 28.82 28.09
N THR A 461 -2.66 29.49 27.04
CA THR A 461 -2.42 28.90 25.72
C THR A 461 -0.95 29.05 25.40
N ASN A 462 -0.27 27.95 25.09
CA ASN A 462 1.11 28.01 24.62
C ASN A 462 1.15 28.66 23.24
N ASP A 463 2.17 29.45 22.94
CA ASP A 463 2.31 30.05 21.62
C ASP A 463 2.69 28.97 20.59
N PHE A 464 1.98 28.89 19.46
CA PHE A 464 2.32 27.99 18.36
C PHE A 464 3.36 28.63 17.44
N LYS A 465 4.60 28.70 17.91
CA LYS A 465 5.72 29.34 17.19
C LYS A 465 6.63 28.35 16.48
N PRO A 466 7.39 28.80 15.47
CA PRO A 466 8.45 28.02 14.88
C PRO A 466 9.47 27.59 15.94
N ASN A 467 9.90 26.33 15.87
CA ASN A 467 10.96 25.75 16.70
C ASN A 467 10.67 25.83 18.22
N ALA A 468 9.40 25.86 18.58
CA ALA A 468 8.94 25.78 19.96
C ALA A 468 8.41 24.38 20.28
N ALA A 469 8.44 24.01 21.56
CA ALA A 469 7.86 22.77 22.04
C ALA A 469 7.26 22.96 23.43
N TYR A 470 6.49 21.99 23.87
CA TYR A 470 6.09 21.90 25.27
C TYR A 470 6.10 20.45 25.73
N SER A 471 6.21 20.26 27.03
CA SER A 471 6.06 18.93 27.62
C SER A 471 5.29 19.02 28.93
N PHE A 472 4.54 17.96 29.22
CA PHE A 472 3.84 17.78 30.48
C PHE A 472 3.78 16.29 30.81
N VAL A 473 3.61 16.00 32.09
CA VAL A 473 3.36 14.64 32.58
C VAL A 473 1.87 14.41 32.77
N ARG A 474 1.41 13.22 32.41
CA ARG A 474 0.00 12.85 32.58
C ARG A 474 -0.30 12.69 34.06
N SER A 475 -1.30 13.44 34.53
CA SER A 475 -1.87 13.41 35.88
C SER A 475 -3.38 13.57 35.81
N GLU A 476 -4.08 13.46 36.93
CA GLU A 476 -5.52 13.73 37.00
C GLU A 476 -5.87 15.22 36.81
N GLU A 477 -4.86 16.10 36.82
CA GLU A 477 -5.01 17.55 36.68
C GLU A 477 -4.38 18.11 35.39
N SER A 478 -3.81 17.26 34.52
CA SER A 478 -3.17 17.68 33.26
C SER A 478 -4.16 17.98 32.15
N TRP A 479 -5.20 18.76 32.45
CA TRP A 479 -6.28 19.11 31.53
C TRP A 479 -5.81 20.06 30.44
N HIS A 480 -5.92 19.62 29.20
CA HIS A 480 -5.53 20.40 28.04
C HIS A 480 -6.47 20.18 26.85
N SER A 481 -6.41 21.08 25.88
CA SER A 481 -7.22 21.02 24.66
C SER A 481 -6.55 21.76 23.50
N VAL A 482 -7.09 21.59 22.29
CA VAL A 482 -6.81 22.46 21.14
C VAL A 482 -8.16 23.01 20.67
N GLY A 483 -8.25 24.33 20.56
CA GLY A 483 -9.45 24.99 20.05
C GLY A 483 -9.72 24.64 18.59
N GLU A 484 -10.96 24.84 18.14
CA GLU A 484 -11.32 24.55 16.75
C GLU A 484 -10.52 25.42 15.77
N LEU A 485 -9.88 24.77 14.79
CA LEU A 485 -9.15 25.46 13.73
C LEU A 485 -10.13 26.17 12.80
N GLY A 486 -9.90 27.46 12.56
CA GLY A 486 -10.74 28.26 11.67
C GLY A 486 -10.66 27.82 10.20
N PRO A 487 -11.67 28.15 9.37
CA PRO A 487 -11.74 27.74 7.97
C PRO A 487 -10.63 28.30 7.07
N GLN A 488 -9.96 29.38 7.51
CA GLN A 488 -8.86 30.03 6.78
C GLN A 488 -7.48 29.62 7.30
N GLU A 489 -7.42 28.77 8.32
CA GLU A 489 -6.16 28.32 8.89
C GLU A 489 -5.45 27.33 7.97
N ARG A 490 -4.12 27.45 7.89
CA ARG A 490 -3.29 26.41 7.29
C ARG A 490 -3.24 25.18 8.20
N ALA A 491 -2.79 24.05 7.65
CA ALA A 491 -2.64 22.83 8.44
C ALA A 491 -1.68 23.04 9.63
N ARG A 492 -2.13 22.67 10.83
CA ARG A 492 -1.33 22.74 12.06
C ARG A 492 -0.55 21.44 12.19
N ASN A 493 0.76 21.52 11.95
CA ASN A 493 1.69 20.39 12.01
C ASN A 493 2.37 20.30 13.37
N THR A 494 2.40 19.11 13.97
CA THR A 494 3.14 18.85 15.21
C THR A 494 3.80 17.49 15.20
N LEU A 495 4.97 17.38 15.83
CA LEU A 495 5.63 16.11 16.11
C LEU A 495 5.51 15.83 17.61
N ALA A 496 4.76 14.82 17.99
CA ALA A 496 4.52 14.43 19.37
C ALA A 496 5.32 13.18 19.72
N LEU A 497 6.14 13.27 20.75
CA LEU A 497 6.83 12.16 21.39
C LEU A 497 6.02 11.80 22.62
N THR A 498 5.20 10.77 22.48
CA THR A 498 4.37 10.29 23.59
C THR A 498 5.08 9.11 24.24
N PHE A 499 5.29 9.19 25.55
CA PHE A 499 5.90 8.13 26.33
C PHE A 499 4.82 7.28 27.00
N TYR A 500 4.78 6.00 26.65
CA TYR A 500 3.82 5.01 27.14
C TYR A 500 4.45 4.07 28.15
N ILE A 501 3.60 3.46 28.98
CA ILE A 501 3.96 2.24 29.71
C ILE A 501 4.18 1.12 28.69
N LYS A 502 5.34 0.44 28.74
CA LYS A 502 5.65 -0.68 27.85
C LYS A 502 4.55 -1.75 27.83
N GLY A 503 4.16 -2.18 26.63
CA GLY A 503 3.06 -3.11 26.39
C GLY A 503 1.69 -2.44 26.24
N GLN A 504 1.60 -1.11 26.45
CA GLN A 504 0.39 -0.31 26.28
C GLN A 504 0.62 0.86 25.31
N GLU A 505 1.70 0.80 24.53
CA GLU A 505 2.00 1.79 23.49
C GLU A 505 0.99 1.73 22.35
N TYR A 506 0.76 2.90 21.74
CA TYR A 506 0.05 2.97 20.47
C TYR A 506 0.77 2.16 19.40
N ARG A 507 0.03 1.38 18.62
CA ARG A 507 0.52 0.63 17.46
C ARG A 507 -0.41 0.90 16.29
N SER A 508 0.16 1.28 15.16
CA SER A 508 -0.58 1.38 13.90
C SER A 508 -0.85 -0.04 13.37
N GLU A 509 -2.11 -0.42 13.20
CA GLU A 509 -2.50 -1.71 12.61
C GLU A 509 -2.52 -1.62 11.07
N PRO A 510 -2.11 -2.67 10.33
CA PRO A 510 -2.15 -2.66 8.88
C PRO A 510 -3.55 -2.68 8.24
N ASP A 511 -4.64 -2.93 8.98
CA ASP A 511 -5.94 -3.36 8.40
C ASP A 511 -7.21 -2.58 8.83
N MET A 512 -7.10 -1.39 9.42
CA MET A 512 -8.27 -0.49 9.51
C MET A 512 -8.49 0.31 8.21
N MET A 513 -8.64 -0.38 7.08
CA MET A 513 -9.11 0.21 5.83
C MET A 513 -10.36 -0.53 5.35
N MET A 514 -11.53 -0.07 5.81
CA MET A 514 -12.78 0.08 5.03
C MET A 514 -13.99 0.05 5.96
N GLY A 515 -14.38 1.23 6.44
CA GLY A 515 -15.77 1.51 6.80
C GLY A 515 -16.19 2.78 6.07
N THR A 516 -16.93 2.67 4.96
CA THR A 516 -17.70 3.81 4.44
C THR A 516 -19.08 3.37 3.93
N PRO A 517 -20.15 4.11 4.29
CA PRO A 517 -21.49 3.92 3.74
C PRO A 517 -21.70 4.64 2.39
N VAL A 518 -22.72 4.15 1.70
CA VAL A 518 -23.11 4.28 0.29
C VAL A 518 -23.74 5.64 -0.12
N ALA A 519 -23.47 6.10 -1.35
CA ALA A 519 -24.46 6.61 -2.32
C ALA A 519 -23.82 6.84 -3.73
N GLY A 520 -24.25 6.08 -4.75
CA GLY A 520 -23.81 6.21 -6.17
C GLY A 520 -24.74 7.10 -7.04
N PRO A 521 -24.89 6.87 -8.37
CA PRO A 521 -24.02 6.13 -9.31
C PRO A 521 -23.85 6.80 -10.71
N ALA A 522 -22.86 6.36 -11.50
CA ALA A 522 -23.05 6.02 -12.92
C ALA A 522 -21.92 5.10 -13.47
N SER A 523 -22.29 3.83 -13.64
CA SER A 523 -21.74 2.77 -14.54
C SER A 523 -20.33 2.16 -14.33
N ALA A 524 -20.27 1.28 -13.32
CA ALA A 524 -19.63 -0.05 -13.14
C ALA A 524 -18.62 -0.69 -14.14
N PRO A 525 -17.59 -1.38 -13.59
CA PRO A 525 -17.20 -2.76 -13.93
C PRO A 525 -17.76 -3.79 -12.91
N ALA A 526 -17.84 -5.07 -13.32
CA ALA A 526 -18.44 -6.19 -12.58
C ALA A 526 -17.65 -6.63 -11.31
N PRO A 527 -18.31 -7.22 -10.29
CA PRO A 527 -17.83 -7.26 -8.90
C PRO A 527 -16.94 -8.47 -8.57
N LEU A 528 -16.10 -8.31 -7.53
CA LEU A 528 -15.45 -9.39 -6.80
C LEU A 528 -15.79 -9.24 -5.30
N ALA A 529 -16.10 -10.37 -4.66
CA ALA A 529 -16.60 -10.59 -3.29
C ALA A 529 -18.06 -10.16 -3.04
N ALA A 530 -18.99 -11.09 -3.27
CA ALA A 530 -20.35 -10.96 -2.78
C ALA A 530 -20.34 -11.00 -1.25
N SER A 531 -20.96 -10.01 -0.60
CA SER A 531 -21.46 -10.18 0.77
C SER A 531 -22.50 -11.32 0.77
N ILE A 532 -22.65 -12.08 1.85
CA ILE A 532 -23.74 -13.08 1.99
C ILE A 532 -25.12 -12.44 1.72
N ALA A 533 -25.26 -11.15 2.03
CA ALA A 533 -26.48 -10.38 1.75
C ALA A 533 -26.77 -10.18 0.24
N GLU A 534 -25.77 -10.38 -0.64
CA GLU A 534 -25.85 -10.22 -2.09
C GLU A 534 -25.98 -11.55 -2.84
N VAL A 535 -25.84 -12.69 -2.14
CA VAL A 535 -26.07 -14.02 -2.70
C VAL A 535 -27.59 -14.26 -2.76
N PRO A 536 -28.17 -14.57 -3.93
CA PRO A 536 -29.59 -14.92 -4.02
C PRO A 536 -29.83 -16.26 -3.30
N LEU A 537 -30.24 -16.18 -2.02
CA LEU A 537 -30.53 -17.34 -1.19
C LEU A 537 -31.77 -18.06 -1.72
N ALA A 538 -31.67 -19.39 -1.84
CA ALA A 538 -32.86 -20.23 -2.00
C ALA A 538 -33.84 -19.97 -0.84
N ALA A 539 -35.14 -20.12 -1.12
CA ALA A 539 -36.17 -20.04 -0.09
C ALA A 539 -35.82 -20.98 1.07
N ALA A 540 -35.92 -20.48 2.31
CA ALA A 540 -35.58 -21.26 3.49
C ALA A 540 -36.29 -22.63 3.44
N PRO A 541 -35.58 -23.73 3.68
CA PRO A 541 -36.24 -25.03 3.76
C PRO A 541 -37.33 -24.98 4.83
N THR A 542 -38.44 -25.68 4.59
CA THR A 542 -39.50 -25.81 5.59
C THR A 542 -38.92 -26.42 6.85
N VAL A 543 -38.96 -25.67 7.95
CA VAL A 543 -38.47 -26.12 9.24
C VAL A 543 -39.30 -27.34 9.66
N PRO A 544 -38.67 -28.50 9.89
CA PRO A 544 -39.40 -29.71 10.20
C PRO A 544 -39.91 -29.67 11.64
N ASP A 545 -41.22 -29.82 11.81
CA ASP A 545 -41.79 -30.10 13.13
C ASP A 545 -41.27 -31.45 13.69
N ALA A 546 -41.60 -31.76 14.95
CA ALA A 546 -41.10 -32.96 15.60
C ALA A 546 -41.48 -34.28 14.88
N GLU A 547 -42.64 -34.36 14.20
CA GLU A 547 -43.03 -35.54 13.43
C GLU A 547 -42.26 -35.62 12.10
N ASP A 548 -42.07 -34.47 11.46
CA ASP A 548 -41.30 -34.31 10.24
C ASP A 548 -39.81 -34.60 10.45
N TYR A 549 -39.23 -34.18 11.57
CA TYR A 549 -37.84 -34.44 11.95
C TYR A 549 -37.54 -35.94 12.02
N VAL A 550 -38.39 -36.71 12.70
CA VAL A 550 -38.25 -38.17 12.80
C VAL A 550 -38.42 -38.84 11.43
N ARG A 551 -39.36 -38.35 10.61
CA ARG A 551 -39.61 -38.89 9.26
C ARG A 551 -38.45 -38.61 8.32
N ILE A 552 -37.87 -37.41 8.35
CA ILE A 552 -36.74 -37.01 7.51
C ILE A 552 -35.49 -37.78 7.91
N ASN A 553 -35.18 -37.86 9.21
CA ASN A 553 -34.01 -38.61 9.68
C ASN A 553 -34.06 -40.09 9.30
N ARG A 554 -35.25 -40.72 9.33
CA ARG A 554 -35.42 -42.09 8.81
C ARG A 554 -35.00 -42.23 7.35
N ARG A 555 -35.34 -41.26 6.49
CA ARG A 555 -34.95 -41.26 5.08
C ARG A 555 -33.46 -40.95 4.90
N LEU A 556 -32.92 -40.01 5.69
CA LEU A 556 -31.50 -39.67 5.67
C LEU A 556 -30.63 -40.86 6.04
N ARG A 557 -31.08 -41.72 6.96
CA ARG A 557 -30.40 -42.97 7.30
C ARG A 557 -30.27 -43.92 6.10
N ASP A 558 -31.34 -44.07 5.31
CA ASP A 558 -31.32 -44.87 4.09
C ASP A 558 -30.43 -44.25 3.00
N VAL A 559 -30.30 -42.92 2.97
CA VAL A 559 -29.41 -42.19 2.05
C VAL A 559 -27.95 -42.34 2.46
N ALA A 560 -27.64 -42.18 3.75
CA ALA A 560 -26.30 -42.34 4.31
C ALA A 560 -25.72 -43.74 3.99
N ALA A 561 -26.55 -44.79 4.12
CA ALA A 561 -26.16 -46.16 3.79
C ALA A 561 -25.78 -46.39 2.31
N ARG A 562 -26.07 -45.45 1.41
CA ARG A 562 -25.75 -45.51 -0.02
C ARG A 562 -24.53 -44.65 -0.40
N PHE A 563 -24.03 -43.83 0.52
CA PHE A 563 -22.83 -43.03 0.29
C PHE A 563 -21.60 -43.93 0.39
N ALA A 564 -20.72 -43.82 -0.60
CA ALA A 564 -19.51 -44.64 -0.70
C ALA A 564 -18.28 -43.89 -0.19
N ARG A 565 -18.35 -42.55 -0.16
CA ARG A 565 -17.30 -41.65 0.31
C ARG A 565 -17.90 -40.51 1.12
N HIS A 566 -17.14 -39.91 2.03
CA HIS A 566 -17.65 -38.83 2.88
C HIS A 566 -18.06 -37.61 2.05
N GLU A 567 -17.41 -37.34 0.90
CA GLU A 567 -17.75 -36.22 0.03
C GLU A 567 -19.13 -36.37 -0.63
N ASP A 568 -19.71 -37.58 -0.65
CA ASP A 568 -21.05 -37.82 -1.20
C ASP A 568 -22.14 -37.09 -0.38
N VAL A 569 -21.82 -36.63 0.84
CA VAL A 569 -22.68 -35.75 1.64
C VAL A 569 -22.99 -34.43 0.92
N ALA A 570 -22.13 -33.98 0.00
CA ALA A 570 -22.39 -32.82 -0.85
C ALA A 570 -23.72 -32.96 -1.61
N ARG A 571 -24.17 -34.18 -1.92
CA ARG A 571 -25.45 -34.45 -2.58
C ARG A 571 -26.68 -34.04 -1.79
N LEU A 572 -26.52 -33.77 -0.50
CA LEU A 572 -27.56 -33.25 0.36
C LEU A 572 -27.66 -31.71 0.32
N ILE A 573 -26.71 -31.02 -0.34
CA ILE A 573 -26.75 -29.57 -0.53
C ILE A 573 -27.93 -29.22 -1.43
N PRO A 574 -28.91 -28.43 -0.96
CA PRO A 574 -29.99 -27.99 -1.81
C PRO A 574 -29.47 -27.14 -2.98
N PRO A 575 -30.03 -27.29 -4.20
CA PRO A 575 -29.67 -26.43 -5.32
C PRO A 575 -29.88 -24.95 -4.99
N GLY A 576 -28.86 -24.13 -5.22
CA GLY A 576 -28.93 -22.69 -4.96
C GLY A 576 -28.61 -22.27 -3.52
N SER A 577 -28.20 -23.20 -2.66
CA SER A 577 -27.83 -22.90 -1.27
C SER A 577 -26.55 -22.06 -1.13
N ALA A 578 -26.50 -21.25 -0.07
CA ALA A 578 -25.26 -20.67 0.42
C ALA A 578 -24.59 -21.67 1.38
N ALA A 579 -23.45 -22.20 1.00
CA ALA A 579 -22.75 -23.24 1.75
C ALA A 579 -21.39 -22.73 2.24
N VAL A 580 -20.91 -23.30 3.34
CA VAL A 580 -19.54 -23.14 3.83
C VAL A 580 -18.84 -24.50 3.84
N ALA A 581 -17.62 -24.54 3.32
CA ALA A 581 -16.70 -25.65 3.50
C ALA A 581 -15.49 -25.15 4.29
N LEU A 582 -15.33 -25.65 5.52
CA LEU A 582 -14.12 -25.48 6.30
C LEU A 582 -13.13 -26.55 5.82
N ASP A 583 -12.31 -26.23 4.83
CA ASP A 583 -11.55 -27.19 4.02
C ASP A 583 -10.13 -26.67 3.83
N ALA A 584 -9.17 -27.33 4.50
CA ALA A 584 -7.75 -26.97 4.40
C ALA A 584 -7.13 -27.38 3.05
N SER A 585 -7.73 -28.30 2.31
CA SER A 585 -7.12 -28.88 1.09
C SER A 585 -7.76 -28.39 -0.21
N SER A 586 -8.87 -27.66 -0.13
CA SER A 586 -9.79 -27.33 -1.24
C SER A 586 -10.46 -28.53 -1.93
N ALA A 587 -10.16 -29.77 -1.52
CA ALA A 587 -10.61 -30.98 -2.21
C ALA A 587 -12.12 -31.21 -2.08
N PHE A 588 -12.68 -31.02 -0.88
CA PHE A 588 -14.12 -31.13 -0.66
C PHE A 588 -14.85 -29.99 -1.37
N SER A 589 -14.30 -28.78 -1.29
CA SER A 589 -14.84 -27.57 -1.90
C SER A 589 -14.93 -27.71 -3.42
N ARG A 590 -13.86 -28.21 -4.05
CA ARG A 590 -13.87 -28.57 -5.47
C ARG A 590 -14.90 -29.63 -5.79
N HIS A 591 -15.04 -30.67 -4.96
CA HIS A 591 -16.06 -31.71 -5.18
C HIS A 591 -17.47 -31.12 -5.19
N VAL A 592 -17.81 -30.25 -4.24
CA VAL A 592 -19.11 -29.56 -4.17
C VAL A 592 -19.36 -28.74 -5.43
N LEU A 593 -18.35 -27.99 -5.88
CA LEU A 593 -18.45 -27.09 -7.04
C LEU A 593 -18.55 -27.85 -8.37
N ASP A 594 -17.80 -28.94 -8.53
CA ASP A 594 -17.86 -29.84 -9.69
C ASP A 594 -19.26 -30.46 -9.86
N GLN A 595 -19.96 -30.77 -8.76
CA GLN A 595 -21.33 -31.30 -8.81
C GLN A 595 -22.38 -30.21 -9.12
N GLY A 596 -22.01 -28.93 -8.99
CA GLY A 596 -22.86 -27.81 -9.33
C GLY A 596 -24.03 -27.54 -8.36
N GLN A 597 -24.04 -28.15 -7.18
CA GLN A 597 -25.19 -28.14 -6.25
C GLN A 597 -25.30 -26.85 -5.44
N ALA A 598 -24.20 -26.31 -4.89
CA ALA A 598 -24.25 -25.07 -4.10
C ALA A 598 -24.44 -23.84 -5.01
N GLY A 599 -25.39 -22.96 -4.70
CA GLY A 599 -25.54 -21.67 -5.42
C GLY A 599 -24.32 -20.79 -5.23
N TYR A 600 -23.78 -20.77 -4.01
CA TYR A 600 -22.53 -20.11 -3.67
C TYR A 600 -21.83 -20.89 -2.56
N LEU A 601 -20.51 -21.05 -2.66
CA LEU A 601 -19.68 -21.72 -1.65
C LEU A 601 -18.66 -20.75 -1.05
N PHE A 602 -18.58 -20.68 0.26
CA PHE A 602 -17.45 -20.08 0.97
C PHE A 602 -16.48 -21.20 1.36
N THR A 603 -15.30 -21.20 0.77
CA THR A 603 -14.22 -22.10 1.16
C THR A 603 -13.36 -21.38 2.18
N VAL A 604 -13.31 -21.88 3.42
CA VAL A 604 -12.56 -21.27 4.52
C VAL A 604 -11.44 -22.22 4.95
N GLY A 605 -10.21 -21.74 5.05
CA GLY A 605 -9.14 -22.50 5.69
C GLY A 605 -7.74 -21.95 5.50
N TRP A 606 -6.84 -22.41 6.37
CA TRP A 606 -5.40 -22.38 6.17
C TRP A 606 -5.02 -23.63 5.40
N SER A 607 -4.45 -23.46 4.22
CA SER A 607 -4.04 -24.61 3.43
C SER A 607 -2.74 -25.19 3.98
N GLU A 608 -2.84 -26.19 4.84
CA GLU A 608 -1.72 -27.01 5.29
C GLU A 608 -1.85 -28.43 4.72
N CYS A 609 -0.88 -28.84 3.90
CA CYS A 609 -0.83 -30.19 3.36
C CYS A 609 -0.05 -31.11 4.33
N GLU A 610 -0.61 -32.24 4.76
CA GLU A 610 0.14 -33.24 5.53
C GLU A 610 1.14 -34.01 4.65
N GLY A 611 2.44 -33.76 4.86
CA GLY A 611 3.56 -34.54 4.29
C GLY A 611 4.87 -34.27 5.02
N GLU A 612 5.68 -35.29 5.23
CA GLU A 612 6.97 -35.21 5.96
C GLU A 612 8.00 -34.34 5.21
N GLY A 613 8.24 -33.12 5.70
CA GLY A 613 9.33 -32.25 5.27
C GLY A 613 8.91 -30.79 5.06
N ALA A 614 9.49 -29.87 5.83
CA ALA A 614 9.48 -28.41 5.70
C ALA A 614 8.30 -27.77 4.90
N ARG A 615 7.35 -27.23 5.68
CA ARG A 615 6.10 -26.56 5.32
C ARG A 615 6.25 -25.45 4.26
N ASP A 616 5.42 -25.48 3.21
CA ASP A 616 5.17 -24.32 2.34
C ASP A 616 3.66 -24.05 2.25
N GLU A 617 3.13 -23.39 3.27
CA GLU A 617 1.74 -22.92 3.38
C GLU A 617 1.32 -22.06 2.17
N ILE A 618 2.28 -21.35 1.57
CA ILE A 618 2.05 -20.52 0.38
C ILE A 618 1.81 -21.40 -0.85
N ALA A 619 2.48 -22.55 -0.96
CA ALA A 619 2.27 -23.48 -2.06
C ALA A 619 0.87 -24.13 -2.01
N CYS A 620 0.41 -24.57 -0.84
CA CYS A 620 -0.93 -25.13 -0.70
C CYS A 620 -2.02 -24.07 -0.95
N TYR A 621 -1.79 -22.79 -0.59
CA TYR A 621 -2.77 -21.72 -0.85
C TYR A 621 -2.83 -21.36 -2.33
N LYS A 622 -1.67 -21.32 -2.99
CA LYS A 622 -1.59 -21.17 -4.46
C LYS A 622 -2.30 -22.31 -5.17
N GLN A 623 -2.18 -23.54 -4.67
CA GLN A 623 -2.86 -24.69 -5.25
C GLN A 623 -4.38 -24.60 -5.07
N ALA A 624 -4.87 -24.23 -3.88
CA ALA A 624 -6.30 -23.99 -3.64
C ALA A 624 -6.86 -22.87 -4.53
N LEU A 625 -6.10 -21.78 -4.74
CA LEU A 625 -6.47 -20.73 -5.70
C LEU A 625 -6.62 -21.26 -7.12
N LEU A 626 -5.67 -22.08 -7.58
CA LEU A 626 -5.71 -22.67 -8.92
C LEU A 626 -6.86 -23.68 -9.08
N ASP A 627 -7.14 -24.47 -8.05
CA ASP A 627 -8.20 -25.49 -8.07
C ASP A 627 -9.61 -24.88 -8.05
N LEU A 628 -9.76 -23.70 -7.44
CA LEU A 628 -11.05 -23.03 -7.26
C LEU A 628 -11.28 -21.83 -8.20
N ASP A 629 -10.25 -21.30 -8.88
CA ASP A 629 -10.38 -20.21 -9.87
C ASP A 629 -11.42 -20.47 -10.98
N PRO A 630 -11.59 -21.71 -11.51
CA PRO A 630 -12.65 -22.01 -12.46
C PRO A 630 -14.07 -21.73 -11.92
N TYR A 631 -14.21 -21.64 -10.59
CA TYR A 631 -15.47 -21.45 -9.88
C TYR A 631 -15.61 -20.07 -9.22
N ARG A 632 -14.72 -19.11 -9.50
CA ARG A 632 -14.68 -17.78 -8.86
C ARG A 632 -15.99 -16.99 -8.84
N GLU A 633 -16.93 -17.28 -9.76
CA GLU A 633 -18.26 -16.64 -9.79
C GLU A 633 -19.23 -17.19 -8.74
N ARG A 634 -18.95 -18.38 -8.21
CA ARG A 634 -19.80 -19.12 -7.26
C ARG A 634 -19.03 -19.65 -6.06
N ASN A 635 -17.80 -19.18 -5.87
CA ASN A 635 -16.93 -19.55 -4.76
C ASN A 635 -16.10 -18.36 -4.28
N SER A 636 -16.03 -18.17 -2.96
CA SER A 636 -15.04 -17.30 -2.30
C SER A 636 -14.07 -18.14 -1.49
N LEU A 637 -12.77 -18.05 -1.80
CA LEU A 637 -11.71 -18.63 -0.97
C LEU A 637 -11.27 -17.62 0.08
N VAL A 638 -11.46 -17.98 1.35
CA VAL A 638 -11.21 -17.13 2.52
C VAL A 638 -10.03 -17.72 3.31
N ARG A 639 -8.91 -17.01 3.30
CA ARG A 639 -7.70 -17.38 4.05
C ARG A 639 -7.80 -16.89 5.49
N MET A 640 -8.55 -17.62 6.32
CA MET A 640 -8.75 -17.32 7.75
C MET A 640 -8.76 -18.61 8.57
N GLY A 641 -8.50 -18.49 9.87
CA GLY A 641 -8.76 -19.57 10.81
C GLY A 641 -10.26 -19.86 10.92
N PHE A 642 -10.65 -21.09 11.25
CA PHE A 642 -12.06 -21.47 11.36
C PHE A 642 -12.81 -20.68 12.45
N ALA A 643 -12.11 -20.26 13.51
CA ALA A 643 -12.71 -19.43 14.57
C ALA A 643 -12.88 -17.97 14.11
N ASP A 644 -11.86 -17.38 13.49
CA ASP A 644 -11.89 -15.98 13.03
C ASP A 644 -12.96 -15.77 11.95
N ALA A 645 -13.15 -16.77 11.09
CA ALA A 645 -14.15 -16.71 10.02
C ALA A 645 -15.60 -16.67 10.54
N LEU A 646 -15.87 -17.03 11.81
CA LEU A 646 -17.21 -16.99 12.39
C LEU A 646 -17.83 -15.59 12.35
N GLU A 647 -17.03 -14.52 12.40
CA GLU A 647 -17.52 -13.14 12.36
C GLU A 647 -18.09 -12.74 10.98
N MET A 648 -17.80 -13.53 9.94
CA MET A 648 -18.32 -13.29 8.59
C MET A 648 -19.74 -13.85 8.40
N PHE A 649 -20.19 -14.73 9.29
CA PHE A 649 -21.43 -15.49 9.14
C PHE A 649 -22.34 -15.23 10.34
N ASP A 650 -23.42 -14.47 10.10
CA ASP A 650 -24.48 -14.29 11.09
C ASP A 650 -25.15 -15.63 11.44
N PRO A 651 -25.67 -15.80 12.66
CA PRO A 651 -26.46 -16.97 13.05
C PRO A 651 -27.59 -17.27 12.05
N GLU A 652 -27.83 -18.55 11.79
CA GLU A 652 -28.92 -19.03 10.91
C GLU A 652 -28.93 -18.41 9.50
N THR A 653 -27.78 -18.27 8.87
CA THR A 653 -27.67 -17.76 7.49
C THR A 653 -27.30 -18.82 6.46
N LEU A 654 -26.83 -20.00 6.88
CA LEU A 654 -26.22 -21.00 6.00
C LEU A 654 -27.13 -22.21 5.67
N ASP A 655 -27.08 -22.61 4.40
CA ASP A 655 -27.42 -23.87 3.71
C ASP A 655 -26.94 -25.17 4.31
N PHE A 656 -25.66 -25.12 4.59
CA PHE A 656 -24.86 -26.31 4.65
C PHE A 656 -23.51 -25.88 5.17
N ILE A 657 -22.99 -26.63 6.12
CA ILE A 657 -21.64 -26.43 6.62
C ILE A 657 -20.97 -27.79 6.64
N HIS A 658 -19.80 -27.87 6.00
CA HIS A 658 -18.91 -29.01 6.11
C HIS A 658 -17.68 -28.63 6.92
N VAL A 659 -17.34 -29.45 7.91
CA VAL A 659 -16.15 -29.30 8.74
C VAL A 659 -15.14 -30.41 8.42
N ASP A 660 -13.96 -30.04 7.93
CA ASP A 660 -12.86 -30.98 7.71
C ASP A 660 -12.17 -31.36 9.04
N ALA A 661 -11.71 -32.60 9.11
CA ALA A 661 -11.11 -33.24 10.27
C ALA A 661 -9.76 -32.61 10.64
N CYS A 662 -9.17 -31.80 9.77
CA CYS A 662 -8.02 -30.95 10.05
C CYS A 662 -8.31 -29.81 11.05
N LEU A 663 -9.40 -29.88 11.82
CA LEU A 663 -9.58 -29.13 13.07
C LEU A 663 -8.31 -29.23 13.93
N HIS A 664 -7.60 -28.11 14.05
CA HIS A 664 -6.41 -27.96 14.89
C HIS A 664 -6.75 -27.87 16.38
N GLU A 665 -8.02 -27.61 16.69
CA GLU A 665 -8.55 -27.57 18.05
C GLU A 665 -8.88 -28.98 18.56
N SER A 666 -8.68 -29.22 19.85
CA SER A 666 -9.03 -30.48 20.51
C SER A 666 -9.74 -30.25 21.85
N GLY A 667 -10.53 -31.22 22.29
CA GLY A 667 -11.30 -31.11 23.53
C GLY A 667 -12.31 -29.96 23.51
N ALA A 668 -12.35 -29.17 24.59
CA ALA A 668 -13.34 -28.10 24.79
C ALA A 668 -13.31 -27.01 23.70
N ALA A 669 -12.17 -26.76 23.07
CA ALA A 669 -12.06 -25.79 21.98
C ALA A 669 -12.74 -26.30 20.70
N ALA A 670 -12.59 -27.59 20.38
CA ALA A 670 -13.28 -28.23 19.26
C ALA A 670 -14.80 -28.28 19.50
N GLU A 671 -15.23 -28.58 20.73
CA GLU A 671 -16.64 -28.54 21.13
C GLU A 671 -17.26 -27.15 20.92
N THR A 672 -16.56 -26.10 21.38
CA THR A 672 -17.00 -24.71 21.25
C THR A 672 -17.09 -24.32 19.78
N LEU A 673 -16.05 -24.62 18.99
CA LEU A 673 -16.01 -24.28 17.57
C LEU A 673 -17.12 -24.98 16.76
N LEU A 674 -17.37 -26.27 17.01
CA LEU A 674 -18.47 -27.00 16.36
C LEU A 674 -19.84 -26.42 16.76
N ALA A 675 -20.04 -26.08 18.03
CA ALA A 675 -21.28 -25.45 18.51
C ALA A 675 -21.49 -24.08 17.87
N ASP A 676 -20.44 -23.28 17.76
CA ASP A 676 -20.48 -21.98 17.12
C ASP A 676 -20.85 -22.09 15.65
N TRP A 677 -20.18 -22.94 14.87
CA TRP A 677 -20.54 -23.16 13.47
C TRP A 677 -21.95 -23.73 13.31
N PHE A 678 -22.38 -24.62 14.19
CA PHE A 678 -23.75 -25.14 14.19
C PHE A 678 -24.81 -24.04 14.43
N ALA A 679 -24.47 -22.98 15.17
CA ALA A 679 -25.35 -21.82 15.34
C ALA A 679 -25.56 -21.01 14.05
N ARG A 680 -24.60 -21.04 13.11
CA ARG A 680 -24.69 -20.32 11.82
C ARG A 680 -25.52 -21.08 10.77
N LEU A 681 -25.76 -22.37 10.98
CA LEU A 681 -26.61 -23.20 10.13
C LEU A 681 -28.10 -22.87 10.33
N ARG A 682 -28.90 -22.82 9.26
CA ARG A 682 -30.36 -22.66 9.36
C ARG A 682 -31.04 -23.92 9.93
N PRO A 683 -32.13 -23.80 10.70
CA PRO A 683 -33.01 -24.93 11.00
C PRO A 683 -33.47 -25.66 9.72
N GLY A 684 -33.50 -26.99 9.75
CA GLY A 684 -33.83 -27.83 8.59
C GLY A 684 -32.67 -28.09 7.63
N CYS A 685 -31.47 -27.57 7.90
CA CYS A 685 -30.28 -27.74 7.07
C CYS A 685 -29.29 -28.78 7.62
N ILE A 686 -28.29 -29.13 6.81
CA ILE A 686 -27.34 -30.20 7.11
C ILE A 686 -26.02 -29.62 7.65
N PHE A 687 -25.59 -30.14 8.80
CA PHE A 687 -24.24 -29.98 9.32
C PHE A 687 -23.47 -31.27 9.08
N ALA A 688 -22.30 -31.19 8.46
CA ALA A 688 -21.54 -32.36 8.03
C ALA A 688 -20.05 -32.23 8.33
N GLY A 689 -19.35 -33.35 8.25
CA GLY A 689 -17.91 -33.36 8.29
C GLY A 689 -17.33 -34.75 8.05
N ASN A 690 -16.01 -34.86 8.22
CA ASN A 690 -15.29 -36.12 8.30
C ASN A 690 -14.61 -36.22 9.69
N GLY A 691 -13.85 -37.29 9.93
CA GLY A 691 -13.14 -37.50 11.19
C GLY A 691 -13.89 -38.31 12.25
N TYR A 692 -15.04 -38.91 11.92
CA TYR A 692 -15.82 -39.70 12.89
C TYR A 692 -15.32 -41.15 12.97
N GLY A 693 -14.13 -41.36 13.55
CA GLY A 693 -13.53 -42.67 13.67
C GLY A 693 -12.47 -42.76 14.77
N PRO A 694 -12.00 -43.99 15.09
CA PRO A 694 -11.05 -44.24 16.19
C PRO A 694 -9.72 -43.48 16.03
N GLU A 695 -9.40 -43.02 14.83
CA GLU A 695 -8.22 -42.23 14.50
C GLU A 695 -8.26 -40.79 15.05
N ARG A 696 -9.45 -40.25 15.38
CA ARG A 696 -9.64 -38.90 15.94
C ARG A 696 -10.63 -38.91 17.11
N PRO A 697 -10.25 -39.53 18.24
CA PRO A 697 -11.14 -39.66 19.40
C PRO A 697 -11.55 -38.31 20.00
N ASP A 698 -10.71 -37.28 19.83
CA ASP A 698 -10.96 -35.90 20.20
C ASP A 698 -12.11 -35.28 19.40
N ILE A 699 -12.14 -35.50 18.08
CA ILE A 699 -13.20 -34.99 17.21
C ILE A 699 -14.49 -35.78 17.39
N VAL A 700 -14.40 -37.11 17.56
CA VAL A 700 -15.56 -37.96 17.90
C VAL A 700 -16.24 -37.47 19.17
N ALA A 701 -15.46 -37.20 20.24
CA ALA A 701 -16.00 -36.70 21.49
C ALA A 701 -16.73 -35.35 21.33
N ALA A 702 -16.15 -34.43 20.54
CA ALA A 702 -16.77 -33.14 20.27
C ALA A 702 -18.08 -33.25 19.47
N ILE A 703 -18.12 -34.15 18.47
CA ILE A 703 -19.33 -34.43 17.70
C ILE A 703 -20.40 -35.08 18.59
N ASP A 704 -20.04 -36.06 19.40
CA ASP A 704 -20.96 -36.73 20.32
C ASP A 704 -21.53 -35.72 21.35
N ALA A 705 -20.71 -34.77 21.82
CA ALA A 705 -21.15 -33.69 22.70
C ALA A 705 -22.16 -32.76 22.00
N LEU A 706 -21.89 -32.35 20.75
CA LEU A 706 -22.81 -31.54 19.94
C LEU A 706 -24.15 -32.27 19.73
N VAL A 707 -24.10 -33.56 19.38
CA VAL A 707 -25.26 -34.42 19.16
C VAL A 707 -26.09 -34.55 20.42
N ALA A 708 -25.46 -34.82 21.57
CA ALA A 708 -26.14 -34.94 22.85
C ALA A 708 -26.77 -33.62 23.32
N ALA A 709 -26.06 -32.50 23.16
CA ALA A 709 -26.52 -31.18 23.58
C ALA A 709 -27.77 -30.71 22.81
N ASN A 710 -27.90 -31.12 21.55
CA ASN A 710 -28.98 -30.67 20.66
C ASN A 710 -30.00 -31.78 20.34
N GLY A 711 -29.86 -32.97 20.93
CA GLY A 711 -30.78 -34.10 20.71
C GLY A 711 -30.82 -34.60 19.26
N LEU A 712 -29.68 -34.59 18.57
CA LEU A 712 -29.59 -34.86 17.13
C LEU A 712 -29.55 -36.37 16.82
N GLU A 713 -30.02 -36.75 15.63
CA GLU A 713 -29.71 -38.08 15.07
C GLU A 713 -28.45 -38.00 14.20
N LEU A 714 -27.39 -38.71 14.62
CA LEU A 714 -26.13 -38.80 13.89
C LEU A 714 -26.19 -39.84 12.77
N HIS A 715 -25.92 -39.41 11.54
CA HIS A 715 -25.76 -40.29 10.38
C HIS A 715 -24.28 -40.45 10.05
N ARG A 716 -23.85 -41.69 9.87
CA ARG A 716 -22.45 -42.03 9.56
C ARG A 716 -22.30 -42.45 8.11
N ILE A 717 -21.17 -42.06 7.52
CA ILE A 717 -20.75 -42.46 6.18
C ILE A 717 -19.48 -43.30 6.33
N ASP A 718 -19.65 -44.61 6.28
CA ASP A 718 -18.52 -45.53 6.39
C ASP A 718 -17.77 -45.58 5.05
N ALA A 719 -16.53 -45.07 5.03
CA ALA A 719 -15.71 -45.09 3.83
C ALA A 719 -15.36 -46.54 3.45
N GLY A 720 -15.75 -46.96 2.24
CA GLY A 720 -15.41 -48.29 1.74
C GLY A 720 -13.90 -48.49 1.62
N ALA A 721 -13.41 -49.68 1.97
CA ALA A 721 -11.99 -50.04 2.07
C ALA A 721 -11.19 -50.07 0.74
N GLY A 722 -11.52 -49.27 -0.29
CA GLY A 722 -10.97 -49.43 -1.64
C GLY A 722 -10.72 -48.17 -2.49
N GLY A 723 -10.83 -46.94 -1.95
CA GLY A 723 -10.49 -45.70 -2.67
C GLY A 723 -9.08 -45.17 -2.38
N PRO A 724 -8.49 -44.32 -3.25
CA PRO A 724 -7.12 -43.79 -3.09
C PRO A 724 -6.94 -42.84 -1.90
N THR A 725 -7.99 -42.52 -1.16
CA THR A 725 -7.96 -41.71 0.07
C THR A 725 -8.88 -42.30 1.16
N PRO A 726 -8.40 -43.28 1.95
CA PRO A 726 -9.08 -43.69 3.17
C PRO A 726 -8.34 -43.06 4.34
N ARG A 727 -8.86 -41.98 4.94
CA ARG A 727 -8.36 -41.60 6.26
C ARG A 727 -9.45 -41.42 7.31
N TYR A 728 -10.64 -40.94 6.95
CA TYR A 728 -11.65 -40.65 7.96
C TYR A 728 -13.08 -41.01 7.53
N SER A 729 -13.86 -41.55 8.46
CA SER A 729 -15.30 -41.77 8.26
C SER A 729 -16.05 -40.44 8.24
N GLY A 730 -17.04 -40.31 7.36
CA GLY A 730 -17.89 -39.12 7.27
C GLY A 730 -19.04 -39.14 8.28
N TRP A 731 -19.60 -37.99 8.56
CA TRP A 731 -20.77 -37.84 9.41
C TRP A 731 -21.62 -36.65 8.97
N PHE A 732 -22.92 -36.68 9.30
CA PHE A 732 -23.78 -35.51 9.19
C PHE A 732 -24.99 -35.60 10.13
N VAL A 733 -25.57 -34.45 10.42
CA VAL A 733 -26.79 -34.26 11.23
C VAL A 733 -27.72 -33.27 10.55
N LEU A 734 -29.02 -33.42 10.82
CA LEU A 734 -30.05 -32.44 10.46
C LEU A 734 -30.30 -31.52 11.66
N LYS A 735 -30.20 -30.20 11.46
CA LYS A 735 -30.56 -29.21 12.49
C LYS A 735 -32.08 -29.15 12.67
N PRO A 736 -32.61 -29.38 13.90
CA PRO A 736 -34.03 -29.25 14.20
C PRO A 736 -34.48 -27.77 14.21
N GLU A 737 -35.79 -27.53 14.43
CA GLU A 737 -36.37 -26.19 14.66
C GLU A 737 -35.70 -25.41 15.79
#